data_AF-A0AAE4D1D2-F1
#
_entry.id   AF-A0AAE4D1D2-F1
#
_cell.length_a   1.000
_cell.length_b   1.000
_cell.length_c   1.000
_cell.angle_alpha   90.00
_cell.angle_beta   90.00
_cell.angle_gamma   90.00
#
_symmetry.space_group_name_H-M   'P 1'
#
loop_
_entity.id
_entity.type
_entity.pdbx_description
1 polymer ?
#
loop_
_entity_poly.entity_id
_entity_poly.type
_entity_poly.pdbx_seq_one_letter_code
_entity_poly.pdbx_strand_id
1 'polypeptide(L)'
;MRWSLRGSLLAAAALMLGLPAVASGLDVDVTAAPYSAAGDGVTNDRPAIQRAIDAVSAAGGGKVTLPAPKTYLTGNLLLKSNVELNIASGATVKQSQVVAHYANRPILGSIIDETIPWNFTFYRNHPLIYGGSVRNVKVTGSGTIELTQTADANLAIRNDAVGMWDVSGFEISGIHAIGGTTPYIGLYFNANGVVRDTTLNQPAGGAVSGVEVVSSQHIVVERNVMRNPDGSPGATDDGIALSTTYGDPRATGWWRSNVPRPLLDIVIRDNVVEARCCSALAFIPWGTSAPDKRDVEFRDIRIENNVLNAPTDWDSVKCWCDDPWNGSAGPAYTSAEDDQSPMTNVTFSGNRYSGDVSRFLKARISGIQGAPFHPGNPYLKNGGFEDTGIAYWSKSGTDRQVGAESYVAGQTGRWFGFITNFADGYTALAQGVGLPASTRYTFRAKIQTSGDPVRMYVHNQCTGATVAAKWVSGTGWSTEDLSFTTTTACSNYHVGIDSSGQTRGWGRIDDARLLGDVIVAGDARIGYSGVWQQWLDPADADGTHMLAVADRTTANVTFEGTRARWRTIVGPNAGLADVWLDGVFKGTVDMYRPGFSRTEVYDTGTLTRGTHVLGIRPTWTKNPLSAYTYVTIDAIDVSGW
;
A
#
# COMPACT_ATOMS: atom_id res chain seq x y z
N MET A 1 -52.20 -18.62 3.20
CA MET A 1 -52.38 -19.45 4.42
C MET A 1 -51.54 -18.87 5.53
N ARG A 2 -52.16 -18.54 6.66
CA ARG A 2 -51.59 -17.91 7.86
C ARG A 2 -51.11 -18.99 8.85
N TRP A 3 -49.98 -18.76 9.51
CA TRP A 3 -49.61 -19.35 10.81
C TRP A 3 -48.73 -18.28 11.53
N SER A 4 -49.29 -17.34 12.29
CA SER A 4 -49.82 -17.35 13.67
C SER A 4 -48.77 -17.62 14.76
N LEU A 5 -48.47 -16.55 15.50
CA LEU A 5 -47.81 -16.52 16.81
C LEU A 5 -48.54 -17.41 17.84
N ARG A 6 -47.78 -18.12 18.68
CA ARG A 6 -48.17 -18.45 20.06
C ARG A 6 -46.96 -18.28 20.97
N GLY A 7 -47.10 -17.38 21.94
CA GLY A 7 -46.19 -17.27 23.07
C GLY A 7 -46.49 -18.33 24.12
N SER A 8 -45.47 -18.64 24.91
CA SER A 8 -45.59 -19.32 26.19
C SER A 8 -44.58 -18.68 27.15
N LEU A 9 -45.11 -17.91 28.09
CA LEU A 9 -44.47 -17.57 29.37
C LEU A 9 -44.23 -18.86 30.16
N LEU A 10 -43.04 -19.06 30.73
CA LEU A 10 -42.83 -19.91 31.90
C LEU A 10 -41.49 -19.59 32.60
N ALA A 11 -41.62 -19.17 33.86
CA ALA A 11 -40.71 -19.31 35.00
C ALA A 11 -39.27 -18.78 34.87
N ALA A 12 -39.08 -17.53 35.32
CA ALA A 12 -37.79 -17.05 35.81
C ALA A 12 -37.45 -17.76 37.13
N ALA A 13 -36.69 -18.86 37.06
CA ALA A 13 -35.89 -19.30 38.19
C ALA A 13 -34.70 -18.35 38.29
N ALA A 14 -34.71 -17.49 39.32
CA ALA A 14 -33.58 -16.64 39.66
C ALA A 14 -32.41 -17.53 40.12
N LEU A 15 -31.59 -17.97 39.16
CA LEU A 15 -30.21 -18.30 39.44
C LEU A 15 -29.56 -16.96 39.79
N MET A 16 -29.38 -16.67 41.08
CA MET A 16 -28.37 -15.70 41.50
C MET A 16 -27.02 -16.26 41.08
N LEU A 17 -26.69 -16.12 39.80
CA LEU A 17 -25.31 -16.04 39.34
C LEU A 17 -24.76 -14.84 40.10
N GLY A 18 -23.92 -15.10 41.09
CA GLY A 18 -23.13 -14.05 41.72
C GLY A 18 -22.52 -13.23 40.59
N LEU A 19 -22.89 -11.96 40.53
CA LEU A 19 -22.18 -10.99 39.69
C LEU A 19 -20.69 -11.22 39.98
N PRO A 20 -19.83 -11.44 38.97
CA PRO A 20 -18.40 -11.50 39.23
C PRO A 20 -18.08 -10.20 39.96
N ALA A 21 -17.50 -10.33 41.16
CA ALA A 21 -17.01 -9.17 41.88
C ALA A 21 -16.22 -8.33 40.87
N VAL A 22 -16.57 -7.05 40.75
CA VAL A 22 -15.78 -6.10 39.98
C VAL A 22 -14.37 -6.21 40.56
N ALA A 23 -13.46 -6.86 39.85
CA ALA A 23 -12.08 -6.96 40.30
C ALA A 23 -11.57 -5.53 40.37
N SER A 24 -11.43 -4.99 41.59
CA SER A 24 -10.82 -3.70 41.80
C SER A 24 -9.39 -3.81 41.32
N GLY A 25 -9.03 -3.07 40.27
CA GLY A 25 -7.66 -3.02 39.79
C GLY A 25 -6.69 -2.68 40.93
N LEU A 26 -5.48 -3.22 40.85
CA LEU A 26 -4.43 -2.98 41.84
C LEU A 26 -3.53 -1.84 41.35
N ASP A 27 -3.45 -0.77 42.14
CA ASP A 27 -2.53 0.33 41.90
C ASP A 27 -1.34 0.25 42.86
N VAL A 28 -0.13 0.29 42.33
CA VAL A 28 1.12 0.11 43.09
C VAL A 28 2.12 1.22 42.80
N ASP A 29 2.82 1.65 43.84
CA ASP A 29 4.05 2.43 43.75
C ASP A 29 5.22 1.46 43.88
N VAL A 30 6.13 1.44 42.90
CA VAL A 30 7.26 0.50 42.91
C VAL A 30 8.25 0.73 44.06
N THR A 31 8.26 1.91 44.68
CA THR A 31 9.12 2.25 45.81
C THR A 31 8.54 1.84 47.15
N ALA A 32 7.23 1.59 47.21
CA ALA A 32 6.56 1.09 48.40
C ALA A 32 6.84 -0.41 48.62
N ALA A 33 6.77 -0.85 49.87
CA ALA A 33 6.78 -2.28 50.18
C ALA A 33 5.56 -2.96 49.54
N PRO A 34 5.69 -4.18 49.01
CA PRO A 34 6.86 -5.08 49.09
C PRO A 34 7.84 -4.97 47.91
N TYR A 35 7.67 -4.00 47.00
CA TYR A 35 8.47 -3.91 45.78
C TYR A 35 9.82 -3.25 46.03
N SER A 36 9.82 -2.14 46.77
CA SER A 36 11.00 -1.44 47.30
C SER A 36 12.08 -1.13 46.24
N ALA A 37 11.67 -0.69 45.04
CA ALA A 37 12.58 -0.16 44.04
C ALA A 37 13.36 1.05 44.62
N ALA A 38 14.68 1.06 44.40
CA ALA A 38 15.57 2.08 44.91
C ALA A 38 15.33 3.41 44.17
N GLY A 39 15.35 3.35 42.83
CA GLY A 39 15.23 4.52 41.97
C GLY A 39 16.40 5.51 42.14
N ASP A 40 17.59 4.99 42.40
CA ASP A 40 18.84 5.73 42.63
C ASP A 40 19.72 5.87 41.38
N GLY A 41 19.30 5.28 40.25
CA GLY A 41 20.01 5.26 38.98
C GLY A 41 21.19 4.29 38.90
N VAL A 42 21.43 3.48 39.94
CA VAL A 42 22.58 2.57 40.06
C VAL A 42 22.14 1.14 40.36
N THR A 43 21.18 0.97 41.26
CA THR A 43 20.61 -0.32 41.64
C THR A 43 19.79 -0.90 40.48
N ASN A 44 19.92 -2.20 40.21
CA ASN A 44 19.08 -2.88 39.24
C ASN A 44 17.64 -2.98 39.76
N ASP A 45 16.78 -2.04 39.35
CA ASP A 45 15.39 -1.94 39.79
C ASP A 45 14.45 -2.91 39.05
N ARG A 46 14.94 -3.59 37.99
CA ARG A 46 14.13 -4.51 37.19
C ARG A 46 13.37 -5.53 38.03
N PRO A 47 13.99 -6.25 39.00
CA PRO A 47 13.25 -7.26 39.76
C PRO A 47 12.12 -6.67 40.61
N ALA A 48 12.30 -5.45 41.14
CA ALA A 48 11.27 -4.76 41.92
C ALA A 48 10.09 -4.35 41.03
N ILE A 49 10.38 -3.70 39.90
CA ILE A 49 9.38 -3.22 38.96
C ILE A 49 8.64 -4.40 38.31
N GLN A 50 9.35 -5.47 37.94
CA GLN A 50 8.72 -6.65 37.34
C GLN A 50 7.77 -7.34 38.33
N ARG A 51 8.13 -7.45 39.61
CA ARG A 51 7.22 -7.99 40.64
C ARG A 51 5.94 -7.14 40.77
N ALA A 52 6.06 -5.82 40.63
CA ALA A 52 4.91 -4.92 40.66
C ALA A 52 3.99 -5.16 39.44
N ILE A 53 4.55 -5.26 38.23
CA ILE A 53 3.81 -5.61 37.01
C ILE A 53 3.10 -6.95 37.15
N ASP A 54 3.81 -7.98 37.64
CA ASP A 54 3.28 -9.32 37.79
C ASP A 54 2.13 -9.34 38.82
N ALA A 55 2.27 -8.65 39.94
CA ALA A 55 1.25 -8.55 40.98
C ALA A 55 -0.01 -7.82 40.50
N VAL A 56 0.15 -6.70 39.79
CA VAL A 56 -0.97 -5.95 39.21
C VAL A 56 -1.73 -6.79 38.19
N SER A 57 -1.03 -7.50 37.30
CA SER A 57 -1.69 -8.38 36.34
C SER A 57 -2.39 -9.57 37.02
N ALA A 58 -1.75 -10.17 38.04
CA ALA A 58 -2.35 -11.25 38.83
C ALA A 58 -3.61 -10.81 39.59
N ALA A 59 -3.71 -9.53 39.97
CA ALA A 59 -4.89 -8.94 40.56
C ALA A 59 -6.01 -8.60 39.54
N GLY A 60 -5.80 -8.89 38.26
CA GLY A 60 -6.76 -8.64 37.17
C GLY A 60 -6.47 -7.39 36.35
N GLY A 61 -5.47 -6.60 36.73
CA GLY A 61 -5.07 -5.35 36.07
C GLY A 61 -4.95 -4.19 37.04
N GLY A 62 -4.59 -3.01 36.52
CA GLY A 62 -4.38 -1.78 37.30
C GLY A 62 -3.10 -1.06 36.92
N LYS A 63 -2.62 -0.17 37.78
CA LYS A 63 -1.51 0.74 37.48
C LYS A 63 -0.24 0.46 38.29
N VAL A 64 0.88 0.35 37.61
CA VAL A 64 2.23 0.37 38.20
C VAL A 64 2.84 1.76 38.02
N THR A 65 3.07 2.48 39.11
CA THR A 65 3.61 3.84 39.09
C THR A 65 5.10 3.83 39.43
N LEU A 66 5.89 4.49 38.58
CA LEU A 66 7.28 4.84 38.83
C LEU A 66 7.31 6.31 39.27
N PRO A 67 7.33 6.60 40.60
CA PRO A 67 7.25 7.97 41.08
C PRO A 67 8.52 8.78 40.76
N ALA A 68 8.33 10.08 40.62
CA ALA A 68 9.38 11.08 40.49
C ALA A 68 9.94 11.49 41.87
N PRO A 69 11.12 12.13 41.94
CA PRO A 69 12.04 12.46 40.85
C PRO A 69 13.15 11.40 40.70
N LYS A 70 12.77 10.11 40.65
CA LYS A 70 13.70 8.98 40.73
C LYS A 70 14.19 8.52 39.36
N THR A 71 15.36 7.87 39.35
CA THR A 71 15.92 7.21 38.16
C THR A 71 16.00 5.71 38.39
N TYR A 72 15.30 4.94 37.58
CA TYR A 72 15.22 3.49 37.70
C TYR A 72 16.14 2.83 36.67
N LEU A 73 17.30 2.30 37.11
CA LEU A 73 18.20 1.56 36.23
C LEU A 73 17.65 0.15 36.03
N THR A 74 17.33 -0.22 34.80
CA THR A 74 16.67 -1.50 34.52
C THR A 74 17.17 -2.15 33.23
N GLY A 75 17.16 -3.49 33.21
CA GLY A 75 17.08 -4.24 31.95
C GLY A 75 15.64 -4.22 31.40
N ASN A 76 15.31 -5.11 30.48
CA ASN A 76 13.96 -5.14 29.90
C ASN A 76 12.87 -5.50 30.92
N LEU A 77 11.77 -4.74 30.88
CA LEU A 77 10.53 -4.94 31.60
C LEU A 77 9.52 -5.62 30.68
N LEU A 78 8.95 -6.73 31.14
CA LEU A 78 7.94 -7.49 30.40
C LEU A 78 6.56 -7.07 30.89
N LEU A 79 5.82 -6.35 30.05
CA LEU A 79 4.43 -5.99 30.32
C LEU A 79 3.56 -7.24 30.37
N LYS A 80 2.45 -7.13 31.10
CA LYS A 80 1.43 -8.18 31.27
C LYS A 80 0.06 -7.60 30.97
N SER A 81 -0.89 -8.47 30.62
CA SER A 81 -2.23 -8.02 30.24
C SER A 81 -2.91 -7.20 31.33
N ASN A 82 -3.68 -6.20 30.91
CA ASN A 82 -4.45 -5.28 31.75
C ASN A 82 -3.60 -4.36 32.67
N VAL A 83 -2.29 -4.22 32.41
CA VAL A 83 -1.38 -3.37 33.20
C VAL A 83 -1.14 -2.03 32.51
N GLU A 84 -1.26 -0.95 33.27
CA GLU A 84 -0.71 0.36 32.93
C GLU A 84 0.63 0.54 33.66
N LEU A 85 1.71 0.77 32.91
CA LEU A 85 2.99 1.23 33.44
C LEU A 85 3.06 2.75 33.30
N ASN A 86 2.90 3.45 34.42
CA ASN A 86 2.91 4.91 34.47
C ASN A 86 4.29 5.42 34.93
N ILE A 87 4.96 6.18 34.05
CA ILE A 87 6.23 6.85 34.34
C ILE A 87 5.93 8.30 34.70
N ALA A 88 5.97 8.63 36.00
CA ALA A 88 5.57 9.94 36.48
C ALA A 88 6.46 11.06 35.91
N SER A 89 5.91 12.27 35.79
CA SER A 89 6.67 13.44 35.33
C SER A 89 7.88 13.69 36.22
N GLY A 90 9.08 13.69 35.64
CA GLY A 90 10.35 13.82 36.38
C GLY A 90 10.94 12.50 36.88
N ALA A 91 10.30 11.34 36.61
CA ALA A 91 10.92 10.04 36.76
C ALA A 91 11.64 9.65 35.46
N THR A 92 12.74 8.90 35.58
CA THR A 92 13.51 8.37 34.44
C THR A 92 13.62 6.86 34.50
N VAL A 93 13.25 6.17 33.43
CA VAL A 93 13.61 4.76 33.20
C VAL A 93 14.89 4.73 32.39
N LYS A 94 15.98 4.27 33.01
CA LYS A 94 17.31 4.26 32.39
C LYS A 94 17.71 2.86 31.96
N GLN A 95 18.05 2.70 30.69
CA GLN A 95 18.53 1.43 30.15
C GLN A 95 19.86 1.02 30.77
N SER A 96 19.91 -0.19 31.33
CA SER A 96 21.16 -0.83 31.75
C SER A 96 21.96 -1.36 30.56
N GLN A 97 23.29 -1.17 30.59
CA GLN A 97 24.24 -1.82 29.67
C GLN A 97 24.83 -3.12 30.23
N VAL A 98 24.30 -3.63 31.36
CA VAL A 98 24.72 -4.88 32.00
C VAL A 98 23.80 -6.01 31.56
N VAL A 99 24.34 -6.98 30.82
CA VAL A 99 23.62 -8.17 30.29
C VAL A 99 22.82 -8.91 31.37
N ALA A 100 23.37 -9.06 32.57
CA ALA A 100 22.72 -9.77 33.68
C ALA A 100 21.46 -9.06 34.22
N HIS A 101 21.22 -7.80 33.86
CA HIS A 101 20.03 -7.08 34.30
C HIS A 101 18.79 -7.48 33.48
N TYR A 102 18.92 -8.18 32.35
CA TYR A 102 17.81 -8.48 31.43
C TYR A 102 17.17 -9.84 31.72
N ALA A 103 15.89 -9.97 31.36
CA ALA A 103 15.14 -11.24 31.45
C ALA A 103 15.65 -12.27 30.42
N ASN A 104 15.91 -11.79 29.20
CA ASN A 104 16.49 -12.56 28.11
C ASN A 104 17.89 -12.00 27.87
N ARG A 105 18.88 -12.86 27.59
CA ARG A 105 20.26 -12.42 27.33
C ARG A 105 20.30 -11.60 26.03
N PRO A 106 20.53 -10.27 26.07
CA PRO A 106 20.62 -9.47 24.86
C PRO A 106 21.93 -9.75 24.12
N ILE A 107 21.90 -9.47 22.83
CA ILE A 107 23.04 -9.47 21.93
C ILE A 107 23.64 -8.06 21.92
N LEU A 108 24.97 -8.00 21.96
CA LEU A 108 25.72 -6.75 21.86
C LEU A 108 25.98 -6.42 20.40
N GLY A 109 26.02 -5.14 20.07
CA GLY A 109 26.45 -4.66 18.77
C GLY A 109 25.34 -4.09 17.89
N SER A 110 25.72 -3.75 16.66
CA SER A 110 24.82 -3.21 15.64
C SER A 110 24.35 -4.27 14.65
N ILE A 111 25.28 -4.94 13.97
CA ILE A 111 25.01 -5.89 12.88
C ILE A 111 25.34 -7.30 13.36
N ILE A 112 24.48 -8.27 13.06
CA ILE A 112 24.64 -9.68 13.48
C ILE A 112 25.27 -10.54 12.39
N ASP A 113 24.83 -10.37 11.14
CA ASP A 113 25.27 -11.15 9.99
C ASP A 113 25.31 -10.24 8.76
N GLU A 114 26.52 -10.00 8.26
CA GLU A 114 26.76 -9.11 7.11
C GLU A 114 26.31 -9.72 5.77
N THR A 115 26.01 -11.03 5.74
CA THR A 115 25.50 -11.69 4.52
C THR A 115 24.03 -11.39 4.26
N ILE A 116 23.30 -10.93 5.29
CA ILE A 116 21.91 -10.49 5.19
C ILE A 116 21.90 -8.96 5.33
N PRO A 117 21.58 -8.21 4.25
CA PRO A 117 21.55 -6.75 4.32
C PRO A 117 20.62 -6.24 5.42
N TRP A 118 21.09 -5.23 6.16
CA TRP A 118 20.36 -4.59 7.28
C TRP A 118 19.95 -5.54 8.41
N ASN A 119 20.69 -6.62 8.67
CA ASN A 119 20.42 -7.51 9.80
C ASN A 119 20.96 -6.96 11.12
N PHE A 120 20.12 -6.21 11.83
CA PHE A 120 20.46 -5.53 13.08
C PHE A 120 20.10 -6.32 14.34
N THR A 121 20.83 -6.07 15.43
CA THR A 121 20.63 -6.72 16.75
C THR A 121 19.23 -6.55 17.35
N PHE A 122 18.53 -5.46 17.02
CA PHE A 122 17.21 -5.16 17.55
C PHE A 122 16.10 -6.11 17.08
N TYR A 123 16.31 -6.82 15.98
CA TYR A 123 15.41 -7.91 15.58
C TYR A 123 15.37 -9.05 16.60
N ARG A 124 16.40 -9.16 17.45
CA ARG A 124 16.57 -10.23 18.44
C ARG A 124 16.40 -9.76 19.88
N ASN A 125 16.88 -8.56 20.18
CA ASN A 125 16.77 -8.00 21.52
C ASN A 125 15.34 -7.55 21.79
N HIS A 126 14.78 -7.92 22.94
CA HIS A 126 13.50 -7.35 23.37
C HIS A 126 13.67 -5.85 23.70
N PRO A 127 12.65 -5.03 23.40
CA PRO A 127 12.57 -3.64 23.83
C PRO A 127 12.79 -3.47 25.33
N LEU A 128 13.20 -2.27 25.74
CA LEU A 128 13.35 -1.96 27.16
C LEU A 128 12.02 -2.11 27.91
N ILE A 129 10.93 -1.65 27.31
CA ILE A 129 9.57 -1.92 27.77
C ILE A 129 8.86 -2.72 26.69
N TYR A 130 8.62 -4.01 26.95
CA TYR A 130 8.14 -4.94 25.94
C TYR A 130 6.80 -5.56 26.31
N GLY A 131 5.82 -5.49 25.40
CA GLY A 131 4.60 -6.28 25.45
C GLY A 131 4.59 -7.33 24.33
N GLY A 132 4.57 -8.62 24.67
CA GLY A 132 4.50 -9.71 23.71
C GLY A 132 3.32 -10.64 23.99
N SER A 133 2.41 -10.80 23.03
CA SER A 133 1.18 -11.61 23.13
C SER A 133 0.34 -11.29 24.38
N VAL A 134 0.13 -10.00 24.65
CA VAL A 134 -0.67 -9.47 25.77
C VAL A 134 -1.83 -8.63 25.27
N ARG A 135 -2.73 -8.23 26.17
CA ARG A 135 -3.87 -7.36 25.84
C ARG A 135 -4.10 -6.25 26.84
N ASN A 136 -4.69 -5.16 26.39
CA ASN A 136 -5.06 -4.01 27.21
C ASN A 136 -3.90 -3.46 28.04
N VAL A 137 -2.78 -3.15 27.40
CA VAL A 137 -1.58 -2.64 28.08
C VAL A 137 -1.40 -1.15 27.84
N LYS A 138 -0.87 -0.42 28.82
CA LYS A 138 -0.57 1.00 28.67
C LYS A 138 0.84 1.34 29.15
N VAL A 139 1.49 2.25 28.44
CA VAL A 139 2.73 2.93 28.88
C VAL A 139 2.44 4.42 28.86
N THR A 140 2.29 5.01 30.03
CA THR A 140 1.71 6.36 30.19
C THR A 140 2.58 7.25 31.08
N GLY A 141 2.18 8.52 31.18
CA GLY A 141 2.86 9.53 31.99
C GLY A 141 3.82 10.36 31.17
N SER A 142 4.45 11.35 31.80
CA SER A 142 5.35 12.33 31.14
C SER A 142 6.78 12.26 31.65
N GLY A 143 7.17 11.09 32.17
CA GLY A 143 8.56 10.79 32.51
C GLY A 143 9.39 10.42 31.29
N THR A 144 10.69 10.26 31.53
CA THR A 144 11.69 10.03 30.50
C THR A 144 12.06 8.54 30.40
N ILE A 145 12.19 8.03 29.18
CA ILE A 145 12.89 6.78 28.89
C ILE A 145 14.25 7.14 28.28
N GLU A 146 15.33 6.86 29.01
CA GLU A 146 16.71 7.12 28.60
C GLU A 146 17.34 5.83 28.08
N LEU A 147 17.49 5.75 26.75
CA LEU A 147 18.27 4.70 26.11
C LEU A 147 19.76 5.06 26.19
N THR A 148 20.57 4.14 26.68
CA THR A 148 21.99 4.41 26.97
C THR A 148 22.81 4.16 25.71
N GLN A 149 23.34 5.22 25.10
CA GLN A 149 24.33 5.12 24.03
C GLN A 149 25.73 4.87 24.60
N THR A 150 26.51 4.01 23.93
CA THR A 150 27.93 3.76 24.24
C THR A 150 28.82 4.32 23.14
N ALA A 151 30.07 4.65 23.47
CA ALA A 151 31.03 5.15 22.48
C ALA A 151 31.36 4.12 21.39
N ASP A 152 31.42 2.84 21.76
CA ASP A 152 31.54 1.72 20.82
C ASP A 152 30.19 1.02 20.68
N ALA A 153 29.59 1.14 19.50
CA ALA A 153 28.31 0.52 19.18
C ALA A 153 28.38 -1.02 19.22
N ASN A 154 29.56 -1.63 19.02
CA ASN A 154 29.75 -3.09 19.06
C ASN A 154 29.64 -3.68 20.47
N LEU A 155 29.81 -2.84 21.49
CA LEU A 155 29.72 -3.23 22.90
C LEU A 155 28.37 -2.86 23.53
N ALA A 156 27.50 -2.18 22.78
CA ALA A 156 26.23 -1.69 23.28
C ALA A 156 25.14 -2.77 23.23
N ILE A 157 24.33 -2.83 24.28
CA ILE A 157 22.96 -3.36 24.20
C ILE A 157 22.12 -2.28 23.52
N ARG A 158 21.53 -2.62 22.37
CA ARG A 158 20.66 -1.74 21.58
C ARG A 158 19.25 -2.31 21.56
N ASN A 159 18.28 -1.51 22.00
CA ASN A 159 16.88 -1.88 22.15
C ASN A 159 15.98 -0.71 21.79
N ASP A 160 14.76 -1.04 21.39
CA ASP A 160 13.68 -0.06 21.26
C ASP A 160 13.30 0.43 22.67
N ALA A 161 12.80 1.67 22.76
CA ALA A 161 12.34 2.20 24.04
C ALA A 161 11.08 1.47 24.50
N VAL A 162 10.12 1.34 23.58
CA VAL A 162 8.88 0.58 23.79
C VAL A 162 8.63 -0.27 22.56
N GLY A 163 8.26 -1.54 22.72
CA GLY A 163 7.80 -2.33 21.59
C GLY A 163 6.70 -3.31 21.95
N MET A 164 5.83 -3.53 20.98
CA MET A 164 4.64 -4.36 21.09
C MET A 164 4.65 -5.41 19.98
N TRP A 165 4.47 -6.66 20.36
CA TRP A 165 4.34 -7.79 19.45
C TRP A 165 3.05 -8.56 19.72
N ASP A 166 2.22 -8.71 18.69
CA ASP A 166 0.96 -9.48 18.78
C ASP A 166 0.06 -9.03 19.95
N VAL A 167 0.00 -7.71 20.18
CA VAL A 167 -0.78 -7.10 21.25
C VAL A 167 -2.15 -6.68 20.74
N SER A 168 -3.19 -6.97 21.52
CA SER A 168 -4.56 -6.48 21.27
C SER A 168 -4.97 -5.44 22.30
N GLY A 169 -5.18 -4.20 21.87
CA GLY A 169 -5.46 -3.09 22.79
C GLY A 169 -4.19 -2.57 23.47
N PHE A 170 -3.66 -1.44 23.00
CA PHE A 170 -2.58 -0.73 23.71
C PHE A 170 -2.66 0.79 23.63
N GLU A 171 -2.01 1.45 24.58
CA GLU A 171 -1.80 2.90 24.60
C GLU A 171 -0.35 3.20 24.99
N ILE A 172 0.36 3.94 24.14
CA ILE A 172 1.66 4.53 24.48
C ILE A 172 1.46 6.04 24.43
N SER A 173 1.54 6.72 25.58
CA SER A 173 1.21 8.15 25.61
C SER A 173 2.01 9.00 26.59
N GLY A 174 2.32 10.22 26.19
CA GLY A 174 2.93 11.25 27.05
C GLY A 174 4.43 11.09 27.28
N ILE A 175 5.00 9.92 26.95
CA ILE A 175 6.39 9.61 27.28
C ILE A 175 7.38 10.46 26.47
N HIS A 176 8.52 10.74 27.10
CA HIS A 176 9.67 11.37 26.46
C HIS A 176 10.79 10.34 26.31
N ALA A 177 11.16 9.97 25.09
CA ALA A 177 12.26 9.04 24.85
C ALA A 177 13.48 9.78 24.29
N ILE A 178 14.66 9.47 24.85
CA ILE A 178 15.93 10.10 24.47
C ILE A 178 17.02 9.06 24.22
N GLY A 179 17.97 9.40 23.35
CA GLY A 179 19.19 8.61 23.17
C GLY A 179 18.95 7.28 22.44
N GLY A 180 17.99 7.26 21.52
CA GLY A 180 17.65 6.13 20.67
C GLY A 180 18.88 5.37 20.17
N THR A 181 18.79 4.04 20.20
CA THR A 181 19.80 3.16 19.64
C THR A 181 19.23 2.30 18.52
N THR A 182 17.92 2.19 18.39
CA THR A 182 17.15 1.42 17.39
C THR A 182 15.83 2.21 17.22
N PRO A 183 14.79 1.74 16.52
CA PRO A 183 13.50 2.44 16.54
C PRO A 183 13.05 2.78 17.96
N TYR A 184 12.56 3.99 18.21
CA TYR A 184 12.06 4.33 19.55
C TYR A 184 10.84 3.48 19.92
N ILE A 185 9.89 3.37 19.00
CA ILE A 185 8.64 2.64 19.20
C ILE A 185 8.44 1.66 18.04
N GLY A 186 8.42 0.37 18.37
CA GLY A 186 8.22 -0.71 17.40
C GLY A 186 6.90 -1.45 17.61
N LEU A 187 6.03 -1.47 16.59
CA LEU A 187 4.70 -2.07 16.65
C LEU A 187 4.55 -3.18 15.59
N TYR A 188 4.68 -4.43 16.02
CA TYR A 188 4.64 -5.61 15.14
C TYR A 188 3.39 -6.46 15.38
N PHE A 189 2.60 -6.67 14.33
CA PHE A 189 1.45 -7.59 14.33
C PHE A 189 0.35 -7.25 15.35
N ASN A 190 0.20 -6.00 15.73
CA ASN A 190 -0.73 -5.58 16.77
C ASN A 190 -2.13 -5.26 16.20
N ALA A 191 -3.12 -5.17 17.09
CA ALA A 191 -4.47 -4.74 16.77
C ALA A 191 -5.00 -3.75 17.82
N ASN A 192 -5.68 -2.68 17.37
CA ASN A 192 -6.32 -1.67 18.21
C ASN A 192 -5.32 -0.96 19.14
N GLY A 193 -4.65 0.08 18.64
CA GLY A 193 -3.61 0.75 19.41
C GLY A 193 -3.46 2.22 19.12
N VAL A 194 -2.91 2.95 20.09
CA VAL A 194 -2.60 4.38 19.93
C VAL A 194 -1.21 4.71 20.45
N VAL A 195 -0.47 5.50 19.67
CA VAL A 195 0.77 6.18 20.08
C VAL A 195 0.52 7.67 20.00
N ARG A 196 0.54 8.36 21.15
CA ARG A 196 0.18 9.78 21.18
C ARG A 196 0.91 10.65 22.17
N ASP A 197 1.00 11.92 21.84
CA ASP A 197 1.52 12.94 22.77
C ASP A 197 2.95 12.62 23.26
N THR A 198 3.73 11.87 22.46
CA THR A 198 5.12 11.49 22.80
C THR A 198 6.12 12.49 22.24
N THR A 199 7.26 12.61 22.92
CA THR A 199 8.43 13.35 22.41
C THR A 199 9.59 12.38 22.20
N LEU A 200 10.16 12.38 20.99
CA LEU A 200 11.31 11.55 20.63
C LEU A 200 12.50 12.46 20.28
N ASN A 201 13.59 12.36 21.04
CA ASN A 201 14.75 13.23 20.87
C ASN A 201 16.05 12.46 20.70
N GLN A 202 16.69 12.67 19.56
CA GLN A 202 18.00 12.12 19.23
C GLN A 202 19.06 13.24 19.23
N PRO A 203 19.54 13.70 20.40
CA PRO A 203 20.49 14.81 20.50
C PRO A 203 21.88 14.47 19.92
N ALA A 204 22.25 13.20 19.91
CA ALA A 204 23.48 12.68 19.31
C ALA A 204 23.31 11.21 18.96
N GLY A 205 24.19 10.67 18.11
CA GLY A 205 24.28 9.23 17.84
C GLY A 205 23.93 8.81 16.41
N GLY A 206 23.74 7.50 16.23
CA GLY A 206 23.50 6.84 14.95
C GLY A 206 22.08 7.01 14.40
N ALA A 207 21.78 6.26 13.35
CA ALA A 207 20.47 6.22 12.71
C ALA A 207 19.41 5.55 13.61
N VAL A 208 18.27 6.22 13.79
CA VAL A 208 17.20 5.86 14.73
C VAL A 208 15.86 6.21 14.10
N SER A 209 15.03 5.19 13.85
CA SER A 209 13.65 5.38 13.43
C SER A 209 12.81 5.93 14.58
N GLY A 210 11.74 6.68 14.27
CA GLY A 210 10.80 7.13 15.30
C GLY A 210 9.81 6.02 15.68
N VAL A 211 8.73 5.91 14.91
CA VAL A 211 7.66 4.92 15.12
C VAL A 211 7.55 4.00 13.93
N GLU A 212 7.66 2.69 14.17
CA GLU A 212 7.45 1.68 13.14
C GLU A 212 6.15 0.93 13.37
N VAL A 213 5.30 0.89 12.34
CA VAL A 213 4.03 0.15 12.34
C VAL A 213 4.10 -0.93 11.28
N VAL A 214 4.17 -2.18 11.73
CA VAL A 214 4.46 -3.32 10.88
C VAL A 214 3.36 -4.38 11.01
N SER A 215 2.75 -4.72 9.88
CA SER A 215 1.70 -5.76 9.76
C SER A 215 0.61 -5.67 10.84
N SER A 216 0.28 -4.45 11.26
CA SER A 216 -0.64 -4.13 12.38
C SER A 216 -1.95 -3.54 11.87
N GLN A 217 -2.99 -3.56 12.70
CA GLN A 217 -4.36 -3.19 12.31
C GLN A 217 -5.00 -2.22 13.31
N HIS A 218 -5.77 -1.24 12.82
CA HIS A 218 -6.48 -0.26 13.66
C HIS A 218 -5.54 0.52 14.59
N ILE A 219 -4.50 1.13 14.00
CA ILE A 219 -3.47 1.87 14.74
C ILE A 219 -3.57 3.36 14.47
N VAL A 220 -3.51 4.16 15.53
CA VAL A 220 -3.45 5.62 15.46
C VAL A 220 -2.10 6.11 15.99
N VAL A 221 -1.37 6.87 15.19
CA VAL A 221 -0.14 7.57 15.59
C VAL A 221 -0.42 9.06 15.48
N GLU A 222 -0.56 9.74 16.62
CA GLU A 222 -1.05 11.13 16.65
C GLU A 222 -0.33 12.06 17.61
N ARG A 223 -0.18 13.33 17.23
CA ARG A 223 0.38 14.39 18.12
C ARG A 223 1.74 14.06 18.72
N ASN A 224 2.57 13.31 18.00
CA ASN A 224 3.93 13.01 18.43
C ASN A 224 4.90 14.06 17.88
N VAL A 225 5.97 14.33 18.63
CA VAL A 225 7.02 15.29 18.27
C VAL A 225 8.37 14.57 18.18
N MET A 226 8.89 14.43 16.96
CA MET A 226 10.21 13.86 16.69
C MET A 226 11.16 14.99 16.33
N ARG A 227 11.48 15.84 17.32
CA ARG A 227 12.30 17.05 17.14
C ARG A 227 13.01 17.40 18.44
N ASN A 228 14.33 17.55 18.38
CA ASN A 228 15.14 18.00 19.51
C ASN A 228 14.78 19.43 19.95
N PRO A 229 15.05 19.82 21.21
CA PRO A 229 14.73 21.17 21.70
C PRO A 229 15.36 22.33 20.90
N ASP A 230 16.50 22.09 20.24
CA ASP A 230 17.18 23.05 19.37
C ASP A 230 16.59 23.11 17.94
N GLY A 231 15.54 22.33 17.67
CA GLY A 231 14.90 22.20 16.37
C GLY A 231 15.50 21.14 15.46
N SER A 232 16.63 20.53 15.84
CA SER A 232 17.27 19.49 15.03
C SER A 232 16.47 18.17 15.02
N PRO A 233 16.75 17.25 14.07
CA PRO A 233 16.00 16.02 13.93
C PRO A 233 15.92 15.16 15.18
N GLY A 234 14.70 14.79 15.59
CA GLY A 234 14.47 13.84 16.69
C GLY A 234 14.45 12.38 16.23
N ALA A 235 14.25 12.15 14.93
CA ALA A 235 14.49 10.88 14.25
C ALA A 235 15.63 11.03 13.25
N THR A 236 16.58 10.10 13.26
CA THR A 236 17.78 10.17 12.41
C THR A 236 17.84 9.08 11.35
N ASP A 237 16.89 8.14 11.37
CA ASP A 237 16.47 7.30 10.24
C ASP A 237 15.00 7.65 9.89
N ASP A 238 14.21 6.71 9.38
CA ASP A 238 12.81 6.94 9.05
C ASP A 238 11.98 7.39 10.27
N GLY A 239 11.34 8.57 10.15
CA GLY A 239 10.55 9.15 11.24
C GLY A 239 9.35 8.29 11.63
N ILE A 240 8.42 8.10 10.71
CA ILE A 240 7.34 7.11 10.84
C ILE A 240 7.46 6.13 9.68
N ALA A 241 7.55 4.84 9.97
CA ALA A 241 7.63 3.80 8.94
C ALA A 241 6.40 2.89 8.99
N LEU A 242 5.81 2.64 7.83
CA LEU A 242 4.71 1.70 7.61
C LEU A 242 5.24 0.51 6.82
N SER A 243 5.09 -0.70 7.36
CA SER A 243 5.61 -1.91 6.71
C SER A 243 4.64 -3.09 6.75
N THR A 244 4.79 -3.99 5.79
CA THR A 244 4.33 -5.38 5.92
C THR A 244 5.52 -6.30 5.75
N THR A 245 5.44 -7.46 6.38
CA THR A 245 6.50 -8.46 6.32
C THR A 245 5.91 -9.86 6.38
N TYR A 246 6.54 -10.79 5.67
CA TYR A 246 6.26 -12.21 5.71
C TYR A 246 7.57 -12.97 5.54
N GLY A 247 7.89 -13.88 6.46
CA GLY A 247 9.04 -14.78 6.30
C GLY A 247 10.41 -14.11 6.24
N ASP A 248 10.53 -12.84 6.65
CA ASP A 248 11.75 -12.03 6.52
C ASP A 248 12.98 -12.72 7.17
N PRO A 249 14.06 -12.95 6.40
CA PRO A 249 15.24 -13.65 6.90
C PRO A 249 16.09 -12.81 7.87
N ARG A 250 15.98 -11.47 7.87
CA ARG A 250 16.66 -10.60 8.87
C ARG A 250 16.10 -10.82 10.27
N ALA A 251 14.78 -10.99 10.34
CA ALA A 251 14.08 -11.05 11.60
C ALA A 251 14.24 -12.44 12.22
N THR A 252 14.72 -12.49 13.47
CA THR A 252 14.67 -13.71 14.28
C THR A 252 14.21 -13.35 15.68
N GLY A 253 13.04 -13.82 16.11
CA GLY A 253 12.44 -13.45 17.39
C GLY A 253 11.15 -12.68 17.20
N TRP A 254 10.89 -11.68 18.05
CA TRP A 254 9.64 -10.91 18.12
C TRP A 254 9.34 -10.03 16.89
N TRP A 255 10.25 -9.96 15.91
CA TRP A 255 10.00 -9.24 14.66
C TRP A 255 9.49 -10.14 13.53
N ARG A 256 9.67 -11.46 13.63
CA ARG A 256 9.35 -12.39 12.54
C ARG A 256 8.01 -13.05 12.76
N SER A 257 7.21 -13.06 11.70
CA SER A 257 6.04 -13.92 11.58
C SER A 257 6.09 -14.67 10.24
N ASN A 258 5.74 -15.96 10.30
CA ASN A 258 5.41 -16.74 9.10
C ASN A 258 3.88 -16.80 8.90
N VAL A 259 3.12 -16.06 9.69
CA VAL A 259 1.68 -15.84 9.51
C VAL A 259 1.53 -14.48 8.85
N PRO A 260 1.05 -14.40 7.60
CA PRO A 260 0.88 -13.13 6.92
C PRO A 260 -0.20 -12.32 7.64
N ARG A 261 0.03 -11.01 7.78
CA ARG A 261 -0.97 -10.07 8.29
C ARG A 261 -0.88 -8.76 7.50
N PRO A 262 -2.02 -8.17 7.11
CA PRO A 262 -2.02 -6.90 6.39
C PRO A 262 -1.70 -5.74 7.33
N LEU A 263 -1.30 -4.62 6.73
CA LEU A 263 -1.29 -3.32 7.39
C LEU A 263 -2.63 -2.63 7.07
N LEU A 264 -3.53 -2.56 8.04
CA LEU A 264 -4.93 -2.20 7.79
C LEU A 264 -5.42 -1.09 8.74
N ASP A 265 -6.13 -0.10 8.19
CA ASP A 265 -6.76 0.98 8.97
C ASP A 265 -5.75 1.68 9.90
N ILE A 266 -4.81 2.39 9.27
CA ILE A 266 -3.77 3.14 9.97
C ILE A 266 -4.01 4.63 9.81
N VAL A 267 -3.98 5.36 10.92
CA VAL A 267 -4.14 6.81 10.94
C VAL A 267 -2.87 7.45 11.48
N ILE A 268 -2.18 8.23 10.64
CA ILE A 268 -1.03 9.04 11.01
C ILE A 268 -1.46 10.50 10.96
N ARG A 269 -1.63 11.15 12.11
CA ARG A 269 -2.18 12.51 12.12
C ARG A 269 -1.57 13.47 13.12
N ASP A 270 -1.55 14.75 12.78
CA ASP A 270 -1.16 15.83 13.69
C ASP A 270 0.26 15.66 14.29
N ASN A 271 1.15 14.89 13.63
CA ASN A 271 2.52 14.68 14.09
C ASN A 271 3.47 15.77 13.56
N VAL A 272 4.54 16.04 14.31
CA VAL A 272 5.68 16.84 13.87
C VAL A 272 6.89 15.94 13.79
N VAL A 273 7.36 15.71 12.57
CA VAL A 273 8.52 14.85 12.30
C VAL A 273 9.63 15.69 11.71
N GLU A 274 10.73 15.84 12.44
CA GLU A 274 12.01 16.31 11.90
C GLU A 274 12.91 15.10 11.72
N ALA A 275 13.07 14.64 10.47
CA ALA A 275 13.95 13.55 10.11
C ALA A 275 15.29 14.10 9.60
N ARG A 276 16.40 13.45 9.95
CA ARG A 276 17.74 13.78 9.40
C ARG A 276 17.94 13.17 8.01
N CYS A 277 17.60 11.89 7.93
CA CYS A 277 17.56 10.95 6.82
C CYS A 277 16.76 9.74 7.36
N CYS A 278 16.25 8.77 6.61
CA CYS A 278 16.10 8.73 5.17
C CYS A 278 14.78 9.39 4.72
N SER A 279 13.76 9.35 5.58
CA SER A 279 12.50 10.03 5.32
C SER A 279 11.71 10.42 6.57
N ALA A 280 10.84 11.43 6.47
CA ALA A 280 9.90 11.73 7.55
C ALA A 280 8.76 10.70 7.64
N LEU A 281 8.29 10.20 6.49
CA LEU A 281 7.32 9.11 6.38
C LEU A 281 7.77 8.09 5.33
N ALA A 282 7.93 6.84 5.74
CA ALA A 282 8.33 5.73 4.87
C ALA A 282 7.21 4.71 4.66
N PHE A 283 7.05 4.26 3.42
CA PHE A 283 6.31 3.06 3.06
C PHE A 283 7.29 1.94 2.69
N ILE A 284 7.16 0.78 3.32
CA ILE A 284 8.08 -0.35 3.22
C ILE A 284 7.29 -1.64 2.92
N PRO A 285 6.82 -1.84 1.68
CA PRO A 285 5.89 -2.92 1.34
C PRO A 285 6.56 -4.29 1.08
N TRP A 286 7.39 -4.76 2.02
CA TRP A 286 8.28 -5.93 1.92
C TRP A 286 7.70 -7.28 2.38
N GLY A 287 6.43 -7.56 2.07
CA GLY A 287 5.75 -8.81 2.38
C GLY A 287 5.55 -9.73 1.18
N THR A 288 6.19 -9.48 0.04
CA THR A 288 5.75 -10.01 -1.26
C THR A 288 5.97 -11.50 -1.45
N SER A 289 6.80 -12.10 -0.61
CA SER A 289 7.02 -13.55 -0.54
C SER A 289 5.85 -14.32 0.09
N ALA A 290 4.80 -13.64 0.57
CA ALA A 290 3.58 -14.28 1.05
C ALA A 290 2.89 -15.09 -0.06
N PRO A 291 2.41 -16.32 0.23
CA PRO A 291 1.70 -17.15 -0.74
C PRO A 291 0.44 -16.49 -1.30
N ASP A 292 -0.22 -15.68 -0.47
CA ASP A 292 -1.38 -14.88 -0.84
C ASP A 292 -1.11 -13.41 -0.54
N LYS A 293 -1.03 -12.59 -1.58
CA LYS A 293 -0.69 -11.16 -1.45
C LYS A 293 -1.79 -10.34 -0.77
N ARG A 294 -3.01 -10.87 -0.63
CA ARG A 294 -4.11 -10.23 0.13
C ARG A 294 -3.78 -10.12 1.60
N ASP A 295 -3.05 -11.10 2.12
CA ASP A 295 -2.78 -11.20 3.56
C ASP A 295 -1.62 -10.31 4.00
N VAL A 296 -0.99 -9.56 3.09
CA VAL A 296 0.15 -8.65 3.35
C VAL A 296 -0.06 -7.27 2.70
N GLU A 297 -1.31 -6.92 2.37
CA GLU A 297 -1.63 -5.65 1.75
C GLU A 297 -1.58 -4.47 2.74
N PHE A 298 -1.30 -3.28 2.21
CA PHE A 298 -1.59 -2.01 2.85
C PHE A 298 -2.99 -1.61 2.42
N ARG A 299 -3.86 -1.31 3.37
CA ARG A 299 -5.22 -0.88 3.06
C ARG A 299 -5.74 0.11 4.09
N ASP A 300 -6.48 1.10 3.60
CA ASP A 300 -7.18 2.10 4.42
C ASP A 300 -6.21 2.93 5.27
N ILE A 301 -5.21 3.55 4.63
CA ILE A 301 -4.18 4.35 5.31
C ILE A 301 -4.52 5.84 5.17
N ARG A 302 -4.56 6.57 6.28
CA ARG A 302 -4.87 8.01 6.32
C ARG A 302 -3.72 8.80 6.94
N ILE A 303 -3.25 9.80 6.22
CA ILE A 303 -2.12 10.65 6.60
C ILE A 303 -2.60 12.10 6.60
N GLU A 304 -2.80 12.67 7.78
CA GLU A 304 -3.61 13.88 7.96
C GLU A 304 -2.89 14.95 8.81
N ASN A 305 -2.79 16.18 8.30
CA ASN A 305 -2.33 17.34 9.08
C ASN A 305 -0.94 17.20 9.74
N ASN A 306 -0.05 16.40 9.17
CA ASN A 306 1.31 16.23 9.70
C ASN A 306 2.26 17.31 9.18
N VAL A 307 3.31 17.60 9.95
CA VAL A 307 4.51 18.30 9.49
C VAL A 307 5.60 17.27 9.26
N LEU A 308 5.89 16.97 7.99
CA LEU A 308 6.82 15.93 7.57
C LEU A 308 8.08 16.57 7.00
N ASN A 309 9.02 16.90 7.88
CA ASN A 309 10.22 17.63 7.51
C ASN A 309 11.43 16.70 7.35
N ALA A 310 12.14 16.90 6.25
CA ALA A 310 13.44 16.30 5.96
C ALA A 310 14.31 17.34 5.21
N PRO A 311 15.65 17.23 5.25
CA PRO A 311 16.52 18.03 4.39
C PRO A 311 16.19 17.83 2.91
N THR A 312 16.51 18.80 2.06
CA THR A 312 16.14 18.78 0.63
C THR A 312 16.73 17.61 -0.17
N ASP A 313 17.82 17.02 0.31
CA ASP A 313 18.43 15.84 -0.33
C ASP A 313 17.74 14.53 0.09
N TRP A 314 16.86 14.59 1.10
CA TRP A 314 16.11 13.49 1.70
C TRP A 314 14.60 13.69 1.57
N ASP A 315 13.85 12.66 1.92
CA ASP A 315 12.47 12.53 1.49
C ASP A 315 11.48 12.92 2.60
N SER A 316 10.55 13.85 2.34
CA SER A 316 9.40 14.04 3.24
C SER A 316 8.50 12.81 3.25
N VAL A 317 8.31 12.19 2.09
CA VAL A 317 7.60 10.93 1.94
C VAL A 317 8.40 10.05 0.99
N LYS A 318 8.62 8.80 1.39
CA LYS A 318 9.41 7.83 0.62
C LYS A 318 8.70 6.50 0.54
N CYS A 319 8.98 5.76 -0.53
CA CYS A 319 8.69 4.34 -0.60
C CYS A 319 9.97 3.55 -0.88
N TRP A 320 10.25 2.60 0.00
CA TRP A 320 11.21 1.53 -0.22
C TRP A 320 10.49 0.38 -0.93
N CYS A 321 10.04 0.62 -2.16
CA CYS A 321 9.01 -0.22 -2.77
C CYS A 321 9.48 -1.62 -3.16
N ASP A 322 10.77 -1.83 -3.42
CA ASP A 322 11.27 -3.14 -3.85
C ASP A 322 11.56 -4.01 -2.63
N ASP A 323 10.88 -5.15 -2.50
CA ASP A 323 11.21 -6.17 -1.51
C ASP A 323 12.62 -6.69 -1.84
N PRO A 324 13.61 -6.47 -0.96
CA PRO A 324 14.99 -6.80 -1.26
C PRO A 324 15.20 -8.31 -1.41
N TRP A 325 14.26 -9.19 -1.07
CA TRP A 325 14.48 -10.64 -1.01
C TRP A 325 13.92 -11.44 -2.18
N ASN A 326 12.91 -10.92 -2.89
CA ASN A 326 12.18 -11.68 -3.90
C ASN A 326 12.12 -10.96 -5.27
N GLY A 327 12.94 -9.91 -5.44
CA GLY A 327 13.15 -9.21 -6.71
C GLY A 327 14.08 -9.95 -7.69
N SER A 328 14.08 -9.47 -8.95
CA SER A 328 14.69 -10.12 -10.12
C SER A 328 16.22 -10.31 -10.10
N ALA A 329 16.93 -9.89 -9.05
CA ALA A 329 18.39 -10.04 -8.94
C ALA A 329 18.90 -10.60 -7.58
N GLY A 330 18.03 -11.16 -6.73
CA GLY A 330 18.42 -11.64 -5.40
C GLY A 330 18.54 -10.52 -4.36
N PRO A 331 19.27 -10.69 -3.23
CA PRO A 331 19.33 -9.76 -2.11
C PRO A 331 20.01 -8.42 -2.44
N ALA A 332 19.31 -7.55 -3.17
CA ALA A 332 19.72 -6.19 -3.50
C ALA A 332 18.51 -5.37 -3.96
N TYR A 333 18.52 -4.06 -3.71
CA TYR A 333 17.57 -3.15 -4.36
C TYR A 333 17.75 -3.25 -5.88
N THR A 334 16.74 -3.72 -6.59
CA THR A 334 16.77 -3.77 -8.04
C THR A 334 16.13 -2.51 -8.62
N SER A 335 16.53 -2.14 -9.83
CA SER A 335 15.85 -1.09 -10.60
C SER A 335 14.57 -1.60 -11.29
N ALA A 336 14.27 -2.90 -11.21
CA ALA A 336 13.09 -3.49 -11.83
C ALA A 336 11.79 -3.10 -11.09
N GLU A 337 11.88 -2.79 -9.79
CA GLU A 337 10.84 -2.21 -8.94
C GLU A 337 9.43 -2.81 -9.20
N ASP A 338 9.35 -4.13 -9.26
CA ASP A 338 8.14 -4.88 -9.57
C ASP A 338 7.60 -5.72 -8.40
N ASP A 339 8.32 -5.74 -7.28
CA ASP A 339 8.00 -6.57 -6.13
C ASP A 339 7.66 -5.74 -4.88
N GLN A 340 6.47 -5.14 -4.89
CA GLN A 340 5.86 -4.52 -3.71
C GLN A 340 4.59 -5.26 -3.27
N SER A 341 4.31 -5.23 -1.98
CA SER A 341 3.02 -5.64 -1.44
C SER A 341 1.90 -4.75 -2.00
N PRO A 342 0.68 -5.28 -2.16
CA PRO A 342 -0.44 -4.49 -2.64
C PRO A 342 -0.70 -3.30 -1.71
N MET A 343 -0.95 -2.13 -2.28
CA MET A 343 -1.31 -0.93 -1.53
C MET A 343 -2.60 -0.34 -2.09
N THR A 344 -3.60 -0.17 -1.22
CA THR A 344 -4.94 0.29 -1.59
C THR A 344 -5.44 1.37 -0.64
N ASN A 345 -6.25 2.29 -1.14
CA ASN A 345 -6.96 3.31 -0.37
C ASN A 345 -6.05 4.09 0.61
N VAL A 346 -5.11 4.85 0.05
CA VAL A 346 -4.19 5.71 0.82
C VAL A 346 -4.57 7.17 0.62
N THR A 347 -4.87 7.88 1.69
CA THR A 347 -5.34 9.28 1.63
C THR A 347 -4.36 10.21 2.32
N PHE A 348 -3.99 11.28 1.64
CA PHE A 348 -3.22 12.40 2.19
C PHE A 348 -4.12 13.62 2.31
N SER A 349 -4.08 14.33 3.44
CA SER A 349 -4.80 15.61 3.57
C SER A 349 -4.10 16.55 4.55
N GLY A 350 -4.05 17.85 4.24
CA GLY A 350 -3.55 18.88 5.14
C GLY A 350 -2.07 18.80 5.57
N ASN A 351 -1.29 17.85 5.05
CA ASN A 351 0.12 17.69 5.42
C ASN A 351 1.01 18.79 4.83
N ARG A 352 2.11 19.09 5.53
CA ARG A 352 3.20 19.95 5.06
C ARG A 352 4.46 19.13 4.84
N TYR A 353 5.17 19.42 3.76
CA TYR A 353 6.37 18.72 3.33
C TYR A 353 7.48 19.74 3.10
N SER A 354 8.69 19.51 3.63
CA SER A 354 9.87 20.37 3.40
C SER A 354 10.99 19.70 2.60
N GLY A 355 10.99 18.38 2.50
CA GLY A 355 11.95 17.57 1.74
C GLY A 355 11.38 17.10 0.40
N ASP A 356 12.13 16.24 -0.28
CA ASP A 356 11.74 15.68 -1.56
C ASP A 356 10.54 14.70 -1.43
N VAL A 357 9.69 14.66 -2.44
CA VAL A 357 8.58 13.71 -2.57
C VAL A 357 8.66 12.92 -3.88
N SER A 358 9.63 13.24 -4.75
CA SER A 358 9.80 12.63 -6.07
C SER A 358 10.12 11.14 -6.00
N ARG A 359 10.78 10.69 -4.93
CA ARG A 359 11.10 9.28 -4.72
C ARG A 359 9.91 8.45 -4.25
N PHE A 360 8.80 9.09 -3.88
CA PHE A 360 7.54 8.39 -3.61
C PHE A 360 6.77 8.06 -4.90
N LEU A 361 7.04 8.74 -6.03
CA LEU A 361 6.31 8.59 -7.30
C LEU A 361 6.31 7.18 -7.88
N LYS A 362 7.26 6.36 -7.44
CA LYS A 362 7.41 4.96 -7.84
C LYS A 362 6.46 4.01 -7.10
N ALA A 363 5.83 4.45 -6.01
CA ALA A 363 4.91 3.64 -5.23
C ALA A 363 3.65 3.31 -6.05
N ARG A 364 3.36 2.03 -6.25
CA ARG A 364 2.15 1.63 -6.99
C ARG A 364 1.00 1.50 -6.00
N ILE A 365 0.19 2.54 -5.89
CA ILE A 365 -0.91 2.60 -4.94
C ILE A 365 -2.22 2.72 -5.71
N SER A 366 -3.13 1.77 -5.47
CA SER A 366 -4.47 1.84 -5.99
C SER A 366 -5.36 2.71 -5.10
N GLY A 367 -6.02 3.70 -5.68
CA GLY A 367 -6.94 4.57 -4.94
C GLY A 367 -6.21 5.52 -4.00
N ILE A 368 -5.09 6.08 -4.45
CA ILE A 368 -4.43 7.18 -3.73
C ILE A 368 -5.24 8.48 -3.90
N GLN A 369 -5.41 9.22 -2.81
CA GLN A 369 -6.18 10.46 -2.77
C GLN A 369 -5.41 11.58 -2.06
N GLY A 370 -5.63 12.82 -2.50
CA GLY A 370 -5.08 14.03 -1.85
C GLY A 370 -3.55 14.17 -1.86
N ALA A 371 -2.86 13.38 -2.69
CA ALA A 371 -1.42 13.47 -2.94
C ALA A 371 -1.18 14.04 -4.37
N PRO A 372 -1.22 15.38 -4.58
CA PRO A 372 -1.11 15.98 -5.91
C PRO A 372 0.25 15.74 -6.57
N PHE A 373 1.27 15.42 -5.79
CA PHE A 373 2.58 15.05 -6.30
C PHE A 373 2.60 13.64 -6.89
N HIS A 374 1.71 12.73 -6.51
CA HIS A 374 1.78 11.32 -6.89
C HIS A 374 0.79 10.94 -8.00
N PRO A 375 1.25 10.30 -9.10
CA PRO A 375 0.40 10.05 -10.26
C PRO A 375 -0.62 8.93 -10.07
N GLY A 376 -0.41 8.03 -9.10
CA GLY A 376 -1.23 6.84 -8.85
C GLY A 376 -0.61 5.57 -9.45
N ASN A 377 -1.36 4.46 -9.48
CA ASN A 377 -0.92 3.23 -10.14
C ASN A 377 -1.12 3.33 -11.67
N PRO A 378 -0.08 3.32 -12.52
CA PRO A 378 -0.23 3.68 -13.94
C PRO A 378 -1.05 2.70 -14.80
N TYR A 379 -1.37 1.52 -14.27
CA TYR A 379 -2.11 0.48 -15.00
C TYR A 379 -2.95 -0.36 -14.05
N LEU A 380 -3.85 -1.17 -14.61
CA LEU A 380 -4.62 -2.11 -13.82
C LEU A 380 -3.73 -3.26 -13.33
N LYS A 381 -3.56 -3.34 -12.01
CA LYS A 381 -2.93 -4.49 -11.33
C LYS A 381 -4.03 -5.51 -11.04
N ASN A 382 -3.77 -6.80 -11.24
CA ASN A 382 -4.76 -7.82 -10.85
C ASN A 382 -6.09 -7.72 -11.65
N GLY A 383 -5.99 -7.52 -12.98
CA GLY A 383 -7.14 -7.41 -13.87
C GLY A 383 -8.01 -8.68 -14.01
N GLY A 384 -7.54 -9.85 -13.56
CA GLY A 384 -8.29 -11.11 -13.64
C GLY A 384 -8.50 -11.83 -12.31
N PHE A 385 -8.16 -11.22 -11.18
CA PHE A 385 -8.28 -11.80 -9.83
C PHE A 385 -7.53 -13.13 -9.57
N GLU A 386 -6.91 -13.73 -10.59
CA GLU A 386 -6.36 -15.09 -10.59
C GLU A 386 -5.26 -15.35 -9.56
N ASP A 387 -4.28 -14.45 -9.51
CA ASP A 387 -3.05 -14.68 -8.74
C ASP A 387 -3.16 -14.19 -7.30
N THR A 388 -4.09 -13.26 -7.03
CA THR A 388 -4.10 -12.49 -5.79
C THR A 388 -5.49 -12.14 -5.27
N GLY A 389 -6.58 -12.71 -5.83
CA GLY A 389 -7.94 -12.39 -5.41
C GLY A 389 -8.24 -10.89 -5.55
N ILE A 390 -8.58 -10.18 -4.47
CA ILE A 390 -8.88 -8.73 -4.49
C ILE A 390 -7.68 -7.80 -4.28
N ALA A 391 -6.44 -8.30 -4.22
CA ALA A 391 -5.29 -7.43 -4.01
C ALA A 391 -5.26 -6.30 -5.06
N TYR A 392 -4.95 -5.07 -4.64
CA TYR A 392 -5.03 -3.85 -5.45
C TYR A 392 -6.44 -3.35 -5.83
N TRP A 393 -7.52 -4.03 -5.43
CA TRP A 393 -8.88 -3.52 -5.61
C TRP A 393 -9.40 -2.95 -4.29
N SER A 394 -9.88 -1.70 -4.36
CA SER A 394 -10.53 -1.02 -3.24
C SER A 394 -12.00 -1.43 -3.14
N LYS A 395 -12.47 -1.65 -1.91
CA LYS A 395 -13.86 -2.02 -1.60
C LYS A 395 -14.63 -0.84 -1.05
N SER A 396 -15.90 -0.72 -1.44
CA SER A 396 -16.90 0.07 -0.71
C SER A 396 -18.03 -0.87 -0.32
N GLY A 397 -18.28 -1.05 0.98
CA GLY A 397 -19.21 -2.06 1.51
C GLY A 397 -18.54 -3.00 2.51
N THR A 398 -19.25 -4.03 2.95
CA THR A 398 -18.74 -5.06 3.88
C THR A 398 -18.10 -6.25 3.15
N ASP A 399 -17.36 -7.10 3.87
CA ASP A 399 -16.76 -8.33 3.30
C ASP A 399 -17.81 -9.34 2.80
N ARG A 400 -19.06 -9.22 3.25
CA ARG A 400 -20.19 -10.00 2.71
C ARG A 400 -20.73 -9.44 1.40
N GLN A 401 -20.51 -8.16 1.15
CA GLN A 401 -21.03 -7.43 0.00
C GLN A 401 -20.01 -7.35 -1.14
N VAL A 402 -18.72 -7.31 -0.83
CA VAL A 402 -17.66 -7.08 -1.82
C VAL A 402 -16.49 -7.99 -1.57
N GLY A 403 -16.00 -8.65 -2.61
CA GLY A 403 -14.86 -9.57 -2.49
C GLY A 403 -14.44 -10.16 -3.83
N ALA A 404 -13.70 -11.26 -3.76
CA ALA A 404 -13.41 -12.11 -4.90
C ALA A 404 -13.68 -13.57 -4.55
N GLU A 405 -14.18 -14.33 -5.52
CA GLU A 405 -14.48 -15.74 -5.38
C GLU A 405 -14.03 -16.51 -6.62
N SER A 406 -13.76 -17.81 -6.46
CA SER A 406 -13.40 -18.69 -7.58
C SER A 406 -14.65 -19.15 -8.33
N TYR A 407 -14.54 -19.38 -9.65
CA TYR A 407 -15.63 -19.96 -10.46
C TYR A 407 -16.05 -21.35 -9.94
N VAL A 408 -15.11 -22.08 -9.34
CA VAL A 408 -15.32 -23.35 -8.67
C VAL A 408 -14.79 -23.24 -7.25
N ALA A 409 -15.69 -23.29 -6.26
CA ALA A 409 -15.32 -23.21 -4.86
C ALA A 409 -14.23 -24.25 -4.52
N GLY A 410 -13.07 -23.79 -4.06
CA GLY A 410 -11.98 -24.65 -3.60
C GLY A 410 -10.93 -25.10 -4.63
N GLN A 411 -10.94 -24.58 -5.87
CA GLN A 411 -9.87 -24.82 -6.85
C GLN A 411 -8.99 -23.58 -7.06
N THR A 412 -7.67 -23.78 -7.20
CA THR A 412 -6.73 -22.74 -7.62
C THR A 412 -6.87 -22.54 -9.14
N GLY A 413 -7.45 -21.41 -9.55
CA GLY A 413 -7.69 -21.04 -10.95
C GLY A 413 -9.12 -20.59 -11.23
N ARG A 414 -9.23 -19.53 -12.01
CA ARG A 414 -10.41 -18.71 -12.36
C ARG A 414 -11.10 -18.04 -11.17
N TRP A 415 -10.72 -16.80 -10.88
CA TRP A 415 -11.36 -15.91 -9.89
C TRP A 415 -12.12 -14.77 -10.56
N PHE A 416 -13.07 -14.17 -9.86
CA PHE A 416 -13.69 -12.91 -10.25
C PHE A 416 -14.01 -12.05 -9.02
N GLY A 417 -14.09 -10.74 -9.21
CA GLY A 417 -14.58 -9.81 -8.21
C GLY A 417 -16.10 -9.78 -8.17
N PHE A 418 -16.70 -9.57 -7.00
CA PHE A 418 -18.16 -9.46 -6.87
C PHE A 418 -18.57 -8.25 -6.02
N ILE A 419 -19.78 -7.76 -6.31
CA ILE A 419 -20.58 -6.88 -5.47
C ILE A 419 -21.97 -7.51 -5.29
N THR A 420 -22.54 -7.50 -4.08
CA THR A 420 -23.82 -8.17 -3.78
C THR A 420 -24.58 -7.48 -2.66
N ASN A 421 -25.77 -8.00 -2.34
CA ASN A 421 -26.65 -7.54 -1.26
C ASN A 421 -26.90 -6.03 -1.31
N PHE A 422 -27.31 -5.52 -2.47
CA PHE A 422 -27.52 -4.07 -2.67
C PHE A 422 -28.62 -3.49 -1.76
N ALA A 423 -29.47 -4.32 -1.17
CA ALA A 423 -30.44 -3.91 -0.15
C ALA A 423 -29.78 -3.35 1.11
N ASP A 424 -28.54 -3.77 1.40
CA ASP A 424 -27.80 -3.38 2.59
C ASP A 424 -27.04 -2.04 2.39
N GLY A 425 -27.04 -1.48 1.17
CA GLY A 425 -26.47 -0.18 0.87
C GLY A 425 -25.62 -0.14 -0.41
N TYR A 426 -24.91 0.97 -0.58
CA TYR A 426 -23.99 1.17 -1.70
C TYR A 426 -22.81 0.20 -1.61
N THR A 427 -22.51 -0.46 -2.72
CA THR A 427 -21.40 -1.41 -2.85
C THR A 427 -20.62 -1.13 -4.12
N ALA A 428 -19.29 -1.11 -4.03
CA ALA A 428 -18.43 -0.92 -5.19
C ALA A 428 -17.15 -1.75 -5.06
N LEU A 429 -16.65 -2.19 -6.21
CA LEU A 429 -15.34 -2.79 -6.35
C LEU A 429 -14.62 -2.04 -7.47
N ALA A 430 -13.50 -1.40 -7.11
CA ALA A 430 -12.81 -0.51 -8.01
C ALA A 430 -11.30 -0.60 -7.85
N GLN A 431 -10.60 -0.38 -8.94
CA GLN A 431 -9.17 -0.15 -8.90
C GLN A 431 -8.88 1.30 -9.26
N GLY A 432 -8.14 1.97 -8.39
CA GLY A 432 -7.55 3.26 -8.71
C GLY A 432 -6.35 3.11 -9.63
N VAL A 433 -6.33 3.93 -10.68
CA VAL A 433 -5.31 4.05 -11.71
C VAL A 433 -4.90 5.51 -11.92
N GLY A 434 -3.63 5.71 -12.20
CA GLY A 434 -2.98 6.98 -12.52
C GLY A 434 -2.80 7.14 -14.02
N LEU A 435 -3.58 8.01 -14.64
CA LEU A 435 -3.64 8.17 -16.10
C LEU A 435 -3.21 9.59 -16.51
N PRO A 436 -2.36 9.73 -17.54
CA PRO A 436 -2.06 10.99 -18.20
C PRO A 436 -3.32 11.78 -18.54
N ALA A 437 -3.23 13.11 -18.49
CA ALA A 437 -4.33 14.01 -18.82
C ALA A 437 -4.60 14.07 -20.33
N SER A 438 -5.85 14.36 -20.71
CA SER A 438 -6.28 14.54 -22.10
C SER A 438 -6.05 13.33 -23.03
N THR A 439 -5.96 12.13 -22.47
CA THR A 439 -5.73 10.87 -23.20
C THR A 439 -7.00 10.03 -23.22
N ARG A 440 -7.27 9.38 -24.35
CA ARG A 440 -8.43 8.49 -24.50
C ARG A 440 -8.07 7.08 -24.06
N TYR A 441 -8.95 6.45 -23.30
CA TYR A 441 -8.83 5.08 -22.85
C TYR A 441 -10.14 4.32 -23.04
N THR A 442 -10.06 2.99 -23.05
CA THR A 442 -11.23 2.13 -22.91
C THR A 442 -11.04 1.17 -21.75
N PHE A 443 -11.92 1.28 -20.75
CA PHE A 443 -12.04 0.27 -19.71
C PHE A 443 -12.87 -0.88 -20.27
N ARG A 444 -12.23 -2.05 -20.41
CA ARG A 444 -12.87 -3.30 -20.86
C ARG A 444 -12.94 -4.27 -19.71
N ALA A 445 -14.07 -4.92 -19.49
CA ALA A 445 -14.18 -6.00 -18.50
C ALA A 445 -15.26 -7.01 -18.89
N LYS A 446 -15.16 -8.25 -18.42
CA LYS A 446 -16.28 -9.19 -18.41
C LYS A 446 -17.17 -8.89 -17.22
N ILE A 447 -18.45 -8.72 -17.47
CA ILE A 447 -19.46 -8.42 -16.45
C ILE A 447 -20.54 -9.49 -16.47
N GLN A 448 -20.98 -9.90 -15.28
CA GLN A 448 -22.16 -10.74 -15.08
C GLN A 448 -23.01 -10.12 -13.97
N THR A 449 -24.32 -10.22 -14.07
CA THR A 449 -25.25 -9.68 -13.07
C THR A 449 -26.32 -10.69 -12.69
N SER A 450 -27.07 -10.39 -11.64
CA SER A 450 -28.31 -11.11 -11.29
C SER A 450 -29.46 -10.97 -12.30
N GLY A 451 -29.30 -10.13 -13.32
CA GLY A 451 -30.39 -9.64 -14.17
C GLY A 451 -30.84 -8.22 -13.79
N ASP A 452 -30.71 -7.85 -12.50
CA ASP A 452 -30.75 -6.44 -12.10
C ASP A 452 -29.47 -5.72 -12.56
N PRO A 453 -29.58 -4.45 -13.00
CA PRO A 453 -28.47 -3.75 -13.64
C PRO A 453 -27.38 -3.35 -12.63
N VAL A 454 -26.12 -3.38 -13.05
CA VAL A 454 -24.98 -2.80 -12.32
C VAL A 454 -24.33 -1.72 -13.17
N ARG A 455 -23.68 -0.76 -12.54
CA ARG A 455 -23.01 0.33 -13.27
C ARG A 455 -21.52 0.05 -13.36
N MET A 456 -21.03 -0.08 -14.58
CA MET A 456 -19.62 0.05 -14.91
C MET A 456 -19.28 1.53 -14.97
N TYR A 457 -18.21 1.97 -14.33
CA TYR A 457 -17.90 3.40 -14.19
C TYR A 457 -16.41 3.73 -14.27
N VAL A 458 -16.17 5.02 -14.53
CA VAL A 458 -14.89 5.69 -14.38
C VAL A 458 -15.12 6.99 -13.60
N HIS A 459 -14.48 7.12 -12.43
CA HIS A 459 -14.59 8.30 -11.57
C HIS A 459 -13.24 9.00 -11.45
N ASN A 460 -13.19 10.32 -11.70
CA ASN A 460 -12.04 11.13 -11.33
C ASN A 460 -12.01 11.28 -9.80
N GLN A 461 -10.94 10.83 -9.16
CA GLN A 461 -10.86 10.80 -7.69
C GLN A 461 -10.60 12.17 -7.07
N CYS A 462 -10.06 13.12 -7.82
CA CYS A 462 -9.77 14.45 -7.27
C CYS A 462 -11.01 15.35 -7.30
N THR A 463 -11.88 15.20 -8.30
CA THR A 463 -13.11 15.98 -8.41
C THR A 463 -14.34 15.24 -7.89
N GLY A 464 -14.25 13.92 -7.71
CA GLY A 464 -15.39 13.05 -7.41
C GLY A 464 -16.35 12.85 -8.59
N ALA A 465 -16.02 13.39 -9.78
CA ALA A 465 -16.92 13.34 -10.93
C ALA A 465 -16.86 11.97 -11.63
N THR A 466 -18.03 11.45 -11.98
CA THR A 466 -18.15 10.33 -12.94
C THR A 466 -17.85 10.86 -14.34
N VAL A 467 -16.74 10.41 -14.94
CA VAL A 467 -16.33 10.84 -16.30
C VAL A 467 -16.92 9.94 -17.39
N ALA A 468 -17.22 8.69 -17.05
CA ALA A 468 -17.95 7.78 -17.91
C ALA A 468 -18.69 6.73 -17.07
N ALA A 469 -19.86 6.30 -17.52
CA ALA A 469 -20.58 5.21 -16.91
C ALA A 469 -21.48 4.50 -17.94
N LYS A 470 -21.70 3.20 -17.71
CA LYS A 470 -22.59 2.36 -18.51
C LYS A 470 -23.32 1.39 -17.59
N TRP A 471 -24.63 1.26 -17.79
CA TRP A 471 -25.42 0.23 -17.13
C TRP A 471 -25.32 -1.09 -17.89
N VAL A 472 -25.08 -2.17 -17.16
CA VAL A 472 -24.94 -3.53 -17.69
C VAL A 472 -25.94 -4.42 -16.96
N SER A 473 -26.71 -5.22 -17.71
CA SER A 473 -27.66 -6.18 -17.17
C SER A 473 -27.64 -7.44 -18.02
N GLY A 474 -27.53 -8.59 -17.38
CA GLY A 474 -27.41 -9.89 -18.04
C GLY A 474 -26.96 -10.98 -17.07
N THR A 475 -27.63 -12.12 -17.11
CA THR A 475 -27.31 -13.28 -16.25
C THR A 475 -26.15 -14.11 -16.77
N GLY A 476 -25.78 -13.95 -18.05
CA GLY A 476 -24.55 -14.47 -18.63
C GLY A 476 -23.40 -13.47 -18.54
N TRP A 477 -22.17 -13.96 -18.66
CA TRP A 477 -20.99 -13.10 -18.83
C TRP A 477 -21.01 -12.43 -20.20
N SER A 478 -20.82 -11.11 -20.23
CA SER A 478 -20.62 -10.34 -21.45
C SER A 478 -19.36 -9.49 -21.34
N THR A 479 -18.66 -9.28 -22.45
CA THR A 479 -17.53 -8.33 -22.50
C THR A 479 -18.08 -6.94 -22.74
N GLU A 480 -17.75 -6.02 -21.85
CA GLU A 480 -18.23 -4.65 -21.85
C GLU A 480 -17.09 -3.67 -22.04
N ASP A 481 -17.31 -2.66 -22.88
CA ASP A 481 -16.39 -1.55 -23.11
C ASP A 481 -17.00 -0.23 -22.63
N LEU A 482 -16.16 0.57 -21.97
CA LEU A 482 -16.46 1.91 -21.51
C LEU A 482 -15.30 2.85 -21.88
N SER A 483 -15.44 3.59 -22.98
CA SER A 483 -14.46 4.59 -23.40
C SER A 483 -14.62 5.89 -22.63
N PHE A 484 -13.50 6.55 -22.33
CA PHE A 484 -13.45 7.84 -21.66
C PHE A 484 -12.20 8.63 -22.05
N THR A 485 -12.21 9.93 -21.81
CA THR A 485 -11.05 10.80 -21.97
C THR A 485 -10.71 11.41 -20.61
N THR A 486 -9.45 11.34 -20.22
CA THR A 486 -8.98 11.92 -18.96
C THR A 486 -8.99 13.45 -19.02
N THR A 487 -9.21 14.07 -17.88
CA THR A 487 -9.24 15.54 -17.73
C THR A 487 -7.89 16.07 -17.23
N THR A 488 -7.69 17.38 -17.34
CA THR A 488 -6.51 18.08 -16.80
C THR A 488 -6.57 18.31 -15.28
N ALA A 489 -7.69 18.00 -14.61
CA ALA A 489 -7.86 18.28 -13.18
C ALA A 489 -6.90 17.46 -12.30
N CYS A 490 -6.71 16.18 -12.62
CA CYS A 490 -5.65 15.32 -12.07
C CYS A 490 -5.61 13.96 -12.80
N SER A 491 -4.57 13.17 -12.52
CA SER A 491 -4.32 11.85 -13.11
C SER A 491 -4.99 10.67 -12.39
N ASN A 492 -5.64 10.83 -11.24
CA ASN A 492 -6.16 9.69 -10.47
C ASN A 492 -7.63 9.36 -10.81
N TYR A 493 -7.89 8.12 -11.23
CA TYR A 493 -9.22 7.62 -11.60
C TYR A 493 -9.53 6.29 -10.91
N HIS A 494 -10.77 6.05 -10.51
CA HIS A 494 -11.28 4.72 -10.18
C HIS A 494 -12.02 4.16 -11.37
N VAL A 495 -11.69 2.92 -11.75
CA VAL A 495 -12.47 2.13 -12.70
C VAL A 495 -13.00 0.88 -12.01
N GLY A 496 -14.24 0.50 -12.31
CA GLY A 496 -14.84 -0.66 -11.66
C GLY A 496 -16.34 -0.79 -11.90
N ILE A 497 -16.99 -1.53 -10.99
CA ILE A 497 -18.44 -1.66 -10.94
C ILE A 497 -18.99 -1.23 -9.58
N ASP A 498 -20.19 -0.66 -9.58
CA ASP A 498 -20.93 -0.34 -8.37
C ASP A 498 -22.44 -0.65 -8.50
N SER A 499 -23.13 -0.61 -7.37
CA SER A 499 -24.57 -0.78 -7.28
C SER A 499 -25.37 0.51 -7.57
N SER A 500 -24.73 1.68 -7.63
CA SER A 500 -25.33 3.04 -7.72
C SER A 500 -26.86 3.14 -7.66
N GLY A 501 -27.42 3.14 -6.44
CA GLY A 501 -28.86 3.36 -6.22
C GLY A 501 -29.76 2.14 -6.45
N GLN A 502 -29.22 1.01 -6.87
CA GLN A 502 -29.93 -0.27 -6.84
C GLN A 502 -30.10 -0.75 -5.40
N THR A 503 -31.25 -1.35 -5.10
CA THR A 503 -31.59 -1.87 -3.76
C THR A 503 -31.72 -3.40 -3.74
N ARG A 504 -31.41 -4.08 -4.84
CA ARG A 504 -31.40 -5.54 -4.95
C ARG A 504 -30.46 -5.98 -6.07
N GLY A 505 -30.07 -7.26 -6.03
CA GLY A 505 -29.22 -7.86 -7.06
C GLY A 505 -27.76 -7.98 -6.65
N TRP A 506 -26.96 -8.43 -7.62
CA TRP A 506 -25.51 -8.61 -7.51
C TRP A 506 -24.86 -8.40 -8.89
N GLY A 507 -23.55 -8.10 -8.86
CA GLY A 507 -22.69 -7.93 -10.03
C GLY A 507 -21.34 -8.61 -9.83
N ARG A 508 -20.74 -9.06 -10.94
CA ARG A 508 -19.43 -9.69 -10.98
C ARG A 508 -18.60 -9.08 -12.09
N ILE A 509 -17.29 -8.97 -11.86
CA ILE A 509 -16.31 -8.40 -12.77
C ILE A 509 -15.09 -9.31 -12.87
N ASP A 510 -14.62 -9.54 -14.10
CA ASP A 510 -13.46 -10.36 -14.41
C ASP A 510 -12.79 -9.84 -15.69
N ASP A 511 -11.56 -10.27 -15.99
CA ASP A 511 -10.79 -9.94 -17.21
C ASP A 511 -10.79 -8.43 -17.53
N ALA A 512 -10.69 -7.62 -16.47
CA ALA A 512 -10.64 -6.18 -16.48
C ALA A 512 -9.30 -5.68 -17.05
N ARG A 513 -9.38 -4.81 -18.05
CA ARG A 513 -8.25 -4.26 -18.78
C ARG A 513 -8.48 -2.78 -19.03
N LEU A 514 -7.41 -2.01 -18.91
CA LEU A 514 -7.39 -0.67 -19.44
C LEU A 514 -6.67 -0.74 -20.78
N LEU A 515 -7.45 -0.61 -21.85
CA LEU A 515 -6.89 -0.51 -23.18
C LEU A 515 -6.44 0.93 -23.35
N GLY A 516 -5.16 1.07 -23.73
CA GLY A 516 -4.52 2.35 -23.97
C GLY A 516 -5.15 3.11 -25.12
N ASP A 517 -4.49 4.17 -25.53
CA ASP A 517 -4.99 5.03 -26.59
C ASP A 517 -5.04 4.26 -27.91
N VAL A 518 -6.20 4.30 -28.57
CA VAL A 518 -6.38 3.74 -29.90
C VAL A 518 -6.52 4.92 -30.84
N ILE A 519 -5.47 5.16 -31.63
CA ILE A 519 -5.47 6.20 -32.66
C ILE A 519 -6.14 5.60 -33.89
N VAL A 520 -7.44 5.87 -34.04
CA VAL A 520 -8.27 5.37 -35.13
C VAL A 520 -8.04 6.16 -36.41
N ALA A 521 -8.48 5.62 -37.55
CA ALA A 521 -8.27 6.18 -38.89
C ALA A 521 -8.67 7.66 -39.04
N GLY A 522 -9.74 8.11 -38.36
CA GLY A 522 -10.18 9.50 -38.39
C GLY A 522 -9.49 10.45 -37.40
N ASP A 523 -8.54 9.97 -36.59
CA ASP A 523 -7.94 10.75 -35.50
C ASP A 523 -6.97 11.83 -36.03
N ALA A 524 -7.08 13.04 -35.48
CA ALA A 524 -6.29 14.20 -35.89
C ALA A 524 -4.77 14.05 -35.64
N ARG A 525 -4.36 13.09 -34.81
CA ARG A 525 -2.95 12.73 -34.59
C ARG A 525 -2.32 11.99 -35.76
N ILE A 526 -3.14 11.53 -36.72
CA ILE A 526 -2.65 11.00 -37.97
C ILE A 526 -2.56 12.13 -38.99
N GLY A 527 -1.34 12.61 -39.23
CA GLY A 527 -1.04 13.52 -40.33
C GLY A 527 -0.98 12.77 -41.65
N TYR A 528 -2.09 12.75 -42.38
CA TYR A 528 -2.16 12.23 -43.75
C TYR A 528 -1.64 13.28 -44.76
N SER A 529 -0.81 12.83 -45.70
CA SER A 529 -0.35 13.62 -46.85
C SER A 529 -0.37 12.77 -48.12
N GLY A 530 -0.66 13.39 -49.27
CA GLY A 530 -0.98 12.69 -50.52
C GLY A 530 -2.46 12.35 -50.63
N VAL A 531 -2.80 11.26 -51.32
CA VAL A 531 -4.20 10.89 -51.59
C VAL A 531 -4.58 9.66 -50.78
N TRP A 532 -5.38 9.89 -49.74
CA TRP A 532 -6.02 8.86 -48.93
C TRP A 532 -7.54 8.92 -49.13
N GLN A 533 -8.17 7.76 -49.22
CA GLN A 533 -9.62 7.64 -49.29
C GLN A 533 -10.14 6.94 -48.03
N GLN A 534 -11.14 7.52 -47.38
CA GLN A 534 -11.83 6.86 -46.27
C GLN A 534 -12.83 5.84 -46.79
N TRP A 535 -12.87 4.68 -46.17
CA TRP A 535 -13.81 3.60 -46.46
C TRP A 535 -14.57 3.24 -45.18
N LEU A 536 -15.85 2.91 -45.34
CA LEU A 536 -16.73 2.50 -44.24
C LEU A 536 -16.74 0.98 -44.16
N ASP A 537 -16.36 0.43 -43.00
CA ASP A 537 -16.53 -0.97 -42.68
C ASP A 537 -16.79 -1.09 -41.16
N PRO A 538 -18.00 -1.52 -40.74
CA PRO A 538 -18.36 -1.64 -39.32
C PRO A 538 -17.45 -2.55 -38.48
N ALA A 539 -16.62 -3.38 -39.11
CA ALA A 539 -15.66 -4.23 -38.42
C ALA A 539 -14.33 -3.52 -38.08
N ASP A 540 -14.12 -2.28 -38.52
CA ASP A 540 -12.96 -1.45 -38.17
C ASP A 540 -13.13 -0.76 -36.80
N ALA A 541 -12.03 -0.28 -36.23
CA ALA A 541 -11.97 0.22 -34.86
C ALA A 541 -12.91 1.40 -34.58
N ASP A 542 -13.15 2.27 -35.56
CA ASP A 542 -14.17 3.34 -35.50
C ASP A 542 -15.26 3.19 -36.58
N GLY A 543 -15.35 2.00 -37.20
CA GLY A 543 -16.22 1.75 -38.35
C GLY A 543 -15.67 2.28 -39.68
N THR A 544 -14.44 2.81 -39.70
CA THR A 544 -13.77 3.32 -40.89
C THR A 544 -12.29 2.93 -40.95
N HIS A 545 -11.71 2.97 -42.16
CA HIS A 545 -10.26 2.93 -42.37
C HIS A 545 -9.85 3.89 -43.49
N MET A 546 -8.57 4.29 -43.52
CA MET A 546 -7.98 5.06 -44.61
C MET A 546 -7.22 4.15 -45.57
N LEU A 547 -7.46 4.27 -46.87
CA LEU A 547 -6.78 3.56 -47.94
C LEU A 547 -5.90 4.52 -48.75
N ALA A 548 -4.62 4.21 -48.92
CA ALA A 548 -3.73 4.95 -49.81
C ALA A 548 -4.05 4.61 -51.28
N VAL A 549 -4.31 5.64 -52.09
CA VAL A 549 -4.73 5.48 -53.50
C VAL A 549 -3.79 6.12 -54.52
N ALA A 550 -2.67 6.72 -54.08
CA ALA A 550 -1.65 7.28 -54.96
C ALA A 550 -0.22 7.05 -54.43
N ASP A 551 0.77 7.16 -55.31
CA ASP A 551 2.19 7.15 -54.93
C ASP A 551 2.54 8.36 -54.05
N ARG A 552 3.68 8.28 -53.33
CA ARG A 552 4.16 9.34 -52.41
C ARG A 552 3.16 9.76 -51.33
N THR A 553 2.15 8.94 -51.10
CA THR A 553 1.19 9.08 -50.01
C THR A 553 1.85 8.67 -48.70
N THR A 554 1.55 9.37 -47.62
CA THR A 554 2.21 9.20 -46.33
C THR A 554 1.24 9.41 -45.17
N ALA A 555 1.48 8.73 -44.05
CA ALA A 555 0.79 8.99 -42.79
C ALA A 555 1.83 9.09 -41.66
N ASN A 556 1.74 10.13 -40.84
CA ASN A 556 2.55 10.28 -39.63
C ASN A 556 1.63 10.22 -38.41
N VAL A 557 1.82 9.22 -37.57
CA VAL A 557 1.03 9.05 -36.35
C VAL A 557 1.84 9.53 -35.16
N THR A 558 1.41 10.61 -34.53
CA THR A 558 2.00 11.07 -33.26
C THR A 558 1.33 10.35 -32.10
N PHE A 559 2.11 9.70 -31.25
CA PHE A 559 1.62 9.03 -30.04
C PHE A 559 2.53 9.33 -28.85
N GLU A 560 2.01 9.15 -27.65
CA GLU A 560 2.78 9.19 -26.41
C GLU A 560 2.63 7.84 -25.72
N GLY A 561 3.69 7.30 -25.14
CA GLY A 561 3.70 5.97 -24.53
C GLY A 561 5.06 5.29 -24.64
N THR A 562 5.09 3.96 -24.47
CA THR A 562 6.32 3.17 -24.67
C THR A 562 6.19 2.12 -25.76
N ARG A 563 5.04 1.98 -26.42
CA ARG A 563 4.88 1.04 -27.55
C ARG A 563 3.67 1.40 -28.39
N ALA A 564 3.80 1.30 -29.72
CA ALA A 564 2.70 1.42 -30.66
C ALA A 564 2.62 0.20 -31.59
N ARG A 565 1.40 -0.23 -31.92
CA ARG A 565 1.12 -1.36 -32.80
C ARG A 565 0.16 -0.95 -33.89
N TRP A 566 0.56 -1.13 -35.14
CA TRP A 566 -0.28 -0.81 -36.29
C TRP A 566 -1.15 -2.03 -36.62
N ARG A 567 -2.46 -1.86 -36.45
CA ARG A 567 -3.50 -2.80 -36.89
C ARG A 567 -4.16 -2.31 -38.16
N THR A 568 -4.33 -3.23 -39.11
CA THR A 568 -5.01 -2.92 -40.37
C THR A 568 -5.55 -4.13 -41.09
N ILE A 569 -6.20 -3.88 -42.22
CA ILE A 569 -6.74 -4.88 -43.13
C ILE A 569 -5.61 -5.38 -44.03
N VAL A 570 -5.36 -6.68 -43.99
CA VAL A 570 -4.44 -7.40 -44.87
C VAL A 570 -5.23 -8.25 -45.85
N GLY A 571 -4.67 -8.55 -47.02
CA GLY A 571 -5.39 -9.37 -47.99
C GLY A 571 -4.76 -9.47 -49.37
N PRO A 572 -5.47 -10.08 -50.34
CA PRO A 572 -4.92 -10.40 -51.65
C PRO A 572 -4.62 -9.19 -52.53
N ASN A 573 -5.07 -8.00 -52.14
CA ASN A 573 -4.90 -6.73 -52.84
C ASN A 573 -3.91 -5.78 -52.14
N ALA A 574 -3.32 -6.21 -51.02
CA ALA A 574 -2.50 -5.34 -50.20
C ALA A 574 -1.08 -5.16 -50.76
N GLY A 575 -0.52 -3.97 -50.56
CA GLY A 575 0.82 -3.57 -50.98
C GLY A 575 1.84 -3.58 -49.85
N LEU A 576 3.00 -2.97 -50.13
CA LEU A 576 4.07 -2.79 -49.17
C LEU A 576 4.06 -1.37 -48.60
N ALA A 577 4.46 -1.23 -47.34
CA ALA A 577 4.64 0.05 -46.68
C ALA A 577 5.96 0.10 -45.92
N ASP A 578 6.72 1.16 -46.14
CA ASP A 578 7.90 1.47 -45.33
C ASP A 578 7.46 2.07 -43.99
N VAL A 579 8.09 1.59 -42.93
CA VAL A 579 7.85 2.04 -41.56
C VAL A 579 9.04 2.84 -41.07
N TRP A 580 8.74 4.01 -40.52
CA TRP A 580 9.68 4.93 -39.92
C TRP A 580 9.26 5.19 -38.48
N LEU A 581 10.21 5.22 -37.55
CA LEU A 581 9.96 5.56 -36.15
C LEU A 581 10.92 6.66 -35.74
N ASP A 582 10.37 7.79 -35.29
CA ASP A 582 11.12 8.99 -34.89
C ASP A 582 12.14 9.45 -35.97
N GLY A 583 11.72 9.38 -37.23
CA GLY A 583 12.54 9.75 -38.38
C GLY A 583 13.57 8.69 -38.81
N VAL A 584 13.61 7.52 -38.17
CA VAL A 584 14.52 6.42 -38.51
C VAL A 584 13.76 5.31 -39.23
N PHE A 585 14.25 4.87 -40.39
CA PHE A 585 13.68 3.74 -41.13
C PHE A 585 13.83 2.44 -40.32
N LYS A 586 12.74 1.68 -40.19
CA LYS A 586 12.67 0.44 -39.42
C LYS A 586 12.48 -0.81 -40.28
N GLY A 587 12.02 -0.66 -41.51
CA GLY A 587 11.82 -1.76 -42.45
C GLY A 587 10.56 -1.60 -43.27
N THR A 588 10.32 -2.57 -44.15
CA THR A 588 9.15 -2.62 -45.03
C THR A 588 8.22 -3.73 -44.59
N VAL A 589 6.93 -3.43 -44.49
CA VAL A 589 5.87 -4.36 -44.12
C VAL A 589 5.15 -4.82 -45.37
N ASP A 590 5.07 -6.15 -45.58
CA ASP A 590 4.23 -6.77 -46.61
C ASP A 590 2.87 -7.17 -46.02
N MET A 591 1.83 -6.46 -46.47
CA MET A 591 0.47 -6.67 -46.02
C MET A 591 -0.28 -7.73 -46.85
N TYR A 592 0.35 -8.36 -47.84
CA TYR A 592 -0.30 -9.42 -48.62
C TYR A 592 -0.65 -10.62 -47.76
N ARG A 593 -1.90 -11.10 -47.89
CA ARG A 593 -2.36 -12.40 -47.38
C ARG A 593 -3.27 -13.05 -48.42
N PRO A 594 -3.34 -14.39 -48.50
CA PRO A 594 -4.21 -15.07 -49.47
C PRO A 594 -5.72 -14.89 -49.21
N GLY A 595 -6.11 -14.38 -48.04
CA GLY A 595 -7.48 -14.00 -47.70
C GLY A 595 -7.50 -12.72 -46.88
N PHE A 596 -8.65 -12.06 -46.84
CA PHE A 596 -8.84 -10.85 -46.06
C PHE A 596 -8.90 -11.17 -44.56
N SER A 597 -8.13 -10.42 -43.77
CA SER A 597 -8.25 -10.41 -42.32
C SER A 597 -7.81 -9.07 -41.75
N ARG A 598 -8.08 -8.85 -40.47
CA ARG A 598 -7.57 -7.71 -39.70
C ARG A 598 -6.52 -8.22 -38.74
N THR A 599 -5.34 -7.62 -38.76
CA THR A 599 -4.23 -8.06 -37.91
C THR A 599 -3.30 -6.90 -37.61
N GLU A 600 -2.52 -7.07 -36.56
CA GLU A 600 -1.30 -6.30 -36.36
C GLU A 600 -0.31 -6.62 -37.49
N VAL A 601 0.23 -5.59 -38.11
CA VAL A 601 1.21 -5.68 -39.21
C VAL A 601 2.57 -5.10 -38.82
N TYR A 602 2.63 -4.31 -37.75
CA TYR A 602 3.87 -3.76 -37.22
C TYR A 602 3.77 -3.45 -35.72
N ASP A 603 4.87 -3.65 -35.01
CA ASP A 603 5.05 -3.32 -33.60
C ASP A 603 6.36 -2.55 -33.43
N THR A 604 6.32 -1.39 -32.77
CA THR A 604 7.52 -0.57 -32.54
C THR A 604 8.56 -1.25 -31.64
N GLY A 605 8.14 -2.29 -30.90
CA GLY A 605 8.83 -2.75 -29.71
C GLY A 605 8.69 -1.76 -28.56
N THR A 606 9.38 -2.04 -27.46
CA THR A 606 9.43 -1.14 -26.30
C THR A 606 10.34 0.05 -26.57
N LEU A 607 9.83 1.24 -26.30
CA LEU A 607 10.48 2.55 -26.43
C LEU A 607 10.67 3.17 -25.05
N THR A 608 11.54 4.18 -24.97
CA THR A 608 11.57 5.06 -23.79
C THR A 608 10.23 5.77 -23.64
N ARG A 609 9.75 6.00 -22.42
CA ARG A 609 8.50 6.77 -22.23
C ARG A 609 8.67 8.17 -22.80
N GLY A 610 7.78 8.58 -23.69
CA GLY A 610 7.76 9.92 -24.26
C GLY A 610 6.83 10.04 -25.47
N THR A 611 6.94 11.16 -26.17
CA THR A 611 6.26 11.40 -27.44
C THR A 611 7.08 10.84 -28.59
N HIS A 612 6.42 10.11 -29.48
CA HIS A 612 6.99 9.42 -30.63
C HIS A 612 6.17 9.67 -31.91
N VAL A 613 6.79 9.41 -33.06
CA VAL A 613 6.13 9.49 -34.37
C VAL A 613 6.35 8.19 -35.16
N LEU A 614 5.27 7.47 -35.43
CA LEU A 614 5.23 6.33 -36.35
C LEU A 614 4.85 6.81 -37.75
N GLY A 615 5.81 6.80 -38.67
CA GLY A 615 5.62 7.11 -40.08
C GLY A 615 5.31 5.86 -40.90
N ILE A 616 4.18 5.86 -41.60
CA ILE A 616 3.77 4.83 -42.56
C ILE A 616 3.86 5.42 -43.96
N ARG A 617 4.56 4.72 -44.86
CA ARG A 617 4.90 5.20 -46.20
C ARG A 617 4.62 4.10 -47.23
N PRO A 618 3.40 4.06 -47.82
CA PRO A 618 3.11 3.20 -48.97
C PRO A 618 4.20 3.29 -50.03
N THR A 619 4.81 2.15 -50.38
CA THR A 619 5.92 2.10 -51.34
C THR A 619 5.44 2.12 -52.79
N TRP A 620 4.13 1.91 -53.00
CA TRP A 620 3.52 1.65 -54.29
C TRP A 620 4.09 0.42 -55.01
N THR A 621 4.69 -0.49 -54.24
CA THR A 621 5.11 -1.82 -54.68
C THR A 621 4.28 -2.89 -53.96
N LYS A 622 4.31 -4.11 -54.48
CA LYS A 622 3.49 -5.22 -53.97
C LYS A 622 4.23 -6.55 -54.04
N ASN A 623 3.79 -7.49 -53.20
CA ASN A 623 4.11 -8.90 -53.37
C ASN A 623 3.67 -9.35 -54.78
N PRO A 624 4.45 -10.18 -55.50
CA PRO A 624 4.04 -10.70 -56.80
C PRO A 624 2.69 -11.41 -56.82
N LEU A 625 2.27 -11.97 -55.69
CA LEU A 625 0.97 -12.63 -55.52
C LEU A 625 -0.19 -11.66 -55.27
N SER A 626 0.09 -10.39 -54.99
CA SER A 626 -0.94 -9.39 -54.72
C SER A 626 -1.52 -8.80 -56.01
N ALA A 627 -2.83 -8.55 -56.01
CA ALA A 627 -3.54 -7.91 -57.12
C ALA A 627 -3.23 -6.41 -57.21
N TYR A 628 -3.05 -5.73 -56.07
CA TYR A 628 -2.88 -4.27 -56.00
C TYR A 628 -1.80 -3.86 -55.00
N THR A 629 -1.60 -2.56 -54.83
CA THR A 629 -0.58 -1.95 -53.95
C THR A 629 -1.22 -1.25 -52.74
N TYR A 630 -2.41 -1.71 -52.33
CA TYR A 630 -3.20 -1.02 -51.31
C TYR A 630 -2.59 -1.10 -49.92
N VAL A 631 -2.43 0.06 -49.29
CA VAL A 631 -2.00 0.18 -47.90
C VAL A 631 -3.11 0.88 -47.15
N THR A 632 -3.54 0.28 -46.05
CA THR A 632 -4.69 0.71 -45.26
C THR A 632 -4.25 1.02 -43.83
N ILE A 633 -4.93 1.94 -43.17
CA ILE A 633 -4.75 2.23 -41.74
C ILE A 633 -6.13 2.19 -41.10
N ASP A 634 -6.33 1.21 -40.21
CA ASP A 634 -7.51 1.07 -39.33
C ASP A 634 -7.22 1.75 -37.99
N ALA A 635 -6.23 1.24 -37.24
CA ALA A 635 -5.90 1.78 -35.93
C ALA A 635 -4.44 1.58 -35.52
N ILE A 636 -3.96 2.45 -34.63
CA ILE A 636 -2.72 2.28 -33.89
C ILE A 636 -3.04 2.08 -32.41
N ASP A 637 -2.72 0.90 -31.88
CA ASP A 637 -2.84 0.59 -30.45
C ASP A 637 -1.59 1.09 -29.72
N VAL A 638 -1.78 2.01 -28.79
CA VAL A 638 -0.70 2.59 -27.99
C VAL A 638 -0.74 2.04 -26.57
N SER A 639 0.42 1.64 -26.04
CA SER A 639 0.52 1.00 -24.73
C SER A 639 1.78 1.37 -23.94
N GLY A 640 1.83 0.85 -22.72
CA GLY A 640 2.97 0.94 -21.82
C GLY A 640 3.09 2.31 -21.16
N TRP A 641 1.97 2.71 -20.55
CA TRP A 641 1.86 3.85 -19.64
C TRP A 641 2.18 3.48 -18.21
#